data_AF-A0A4R4IC84-F1
#
_entry.id   AF-A0A4R4IC84-F1
#
_cell.length_a   1.000
_cell.length_b   1.000
_cell.length_c   1.000
_cell.angle_alpha   90.00
_cell.angle_beta   90.00
_cell.angle_gamma   90.00
#
_symmetry.space_group_name_H-M   'P 1'
#
loop_
_entity.id
_entity.type
_entity.pdbx_description
1 polymer ?
#
loop_
_entity_poly.entity_id
_entity_poly.type
_entity_poly.pdbx_seq_one_letter_code
_entity_poly.pdbx_strand_id
1 'polypeptide(L)'
;MNLIYKLVWNSTLGAFMVASELASGKGKIASKPGRAQRSSLNALTAVLISLLATSTAYADATKLGTGSSATAASASNTAIGYYAKAEATAWVIGTFGNRRVDGLGLNISSSSPNASSVALGDMAEARNFGTMALGSRSVASSVGALATGTYANALGRNSIAHGTAAYASGTQAISFGTFSVANAARAAAFGTNATATGADATAIGTSSTASGARAIALGSALTGGEDATDTKQNITNQTRATGTDSIALGTSANATGNDAIAMGRAASVTVKNAIAIGANASATHEGSVALGSGSTTTANLGATAYTSQSGASLAGAIAAGEVSVGSAAQKRRLTNVAAGAEGSDAVNVSQLQAEANKSNATAAGIATAIGGGAAYNADTGTFSAPSLTVGGQPVGSLSDAITHIDGRTVSNATAIDALTTNLNNGTVGLVKQDADSLAIGVAIDKAGTLVNFASTDGARTLTGIKAGGQSLDAVNVAQLQAIAAGLGGGATVNADGSITGPSYSVTNADGTTHTATNLGEAIAHIDDRVADSSTKINDLDQQIKDGAVGLVKQDAATGDITVAADKGGATVNFAGTQGARTLDGIAAGAVHATSRQAVNGAQLHATMPVHGSPPGRWCHGGRRWQHLCTELYRRRQDRQQRRRCVDRYRPAHLAERQRHQRPEERPGRCERQHGRHQRSPRWHRQHRRPAGRALHSAGVHPLRRQLR
;
A
#
# COMPACT_ATOMS: atom_id res chain seq x y z
N MET A 1 -3.44 -45.69 -95.98
CA MET A 1 -3.38 -46.83 -96.92
C MET A 1 -4.53 -47.77 -96.58
N ASN A 2 -5.21 -48.34 -97.58
CA ASN A 2 -6.43 -49.11 -97.35
C ASN A 2 -6.11 -50.53 -96.90
N LEU A 3 -6.83 -51.01 -95.88
CA LEU A 3 -6.94 -52.43 -95.56
C LEU A 3 -8.41 -52.82 -95.69
N ILE A 4 -8.73 -53.50 -96.79
CA ILE A 4 -10.08 -54.01 -97.06
C ILE A 4 -10.22 -55.34 -96.32
N TYR A 5 -11.23 -55.43 -95.46
CA TYR A 5 -11.63 -56.67 -94.81
C TYR A 5 -13.14 -56.86 -94.92
N LYS A 6 -13.57 -58.11 -95.08
CA LYS A 6 -14.98 -58.46 -95.19
C LYS A 6 -15.48 -59.09 -93.90
N LEU A 7 -16.61 -58.59 -93.41
CA LEU A 7 -17.36 -59.21 -92.32
C LEU A 7 -18.10 -60.44 -92.86
N VAL A 8 -17.84 -61.60 -92.26
CA VAL A 8 -18.44 -62.89 -92.63
C VAL A 8 -19.17 -63.46 -91.42
N TRP A 9 -20.43 -63.84 -91.60
CA TRP A 9 -21.23 -64.49 -90.56
C TRP A 9 -20.73 -65.93 -90.33
N ASN A 10 -20.32 -66.25 -89.10
CA ASN A 10 -19.95 -67.61 -88.71
C ASN A 10 -21.16 -68.29 -88.06
N SER A 11 -21.81 -69.19 -88.80
CA SER A 11 -22.98 -69.95 -88.35
C SER A 11 -22.71 -71.01 -87.29
N THR A 12 -21.43 -71.26 -86.93
CA THR A 12 -21.04 -72.17 -85.83
C THR A 12 -20.79 -71.41 -84.52
N LEU A 13 -20.52 -70.10 -84.58
CA LEU A 13 -20.25 -69.23 -83.41
C LEU A 13 -21.31 -68.15 -83.19
N GLY A 14 -22.26 -67.97 -84.10
CA GLY A 14 -23.36 -67.00 -83.95
C GLY A 14 -22.93 -65.54 -84.02
N ALA A 15 -21.80 -65.25 -84.66
CA ALA A 15 -21.20 -63.92 -84.71
C ALA A 15 -20.61 -63.58 -86.09
N PHE A 16 -20.50 -62.29 -86.39
CA PHE A 16 -19.70 -61.80 -87.52
C PHE A 16 -18.21 -61.79 -87.14
N MET A 17 -17.37 -62.35 -88.01
CA MET A 17 -15.91 -62.27 -87.90
C MET A 17 -15.30 -61.61 -89.12
N VAL A 18 -14.13 -61.00 -88.94
CA VAL A 18 -13.41 -60.24 -89.97
C VAL A 18 -12.39 -61.17 -90.65
N ALA A 19 -12.45 -61.28 -91.97
CA ALA A 19 -11.59 -62.17 -92.76
C ALA A 19 -10.94 -61.46 -93.96
N SER A 20 -9.79 -61.98 -94.41
CA SER A 20 -9.07 -61.52 -95.60
C SER A 20 -9.55 -62.26 -96.86
N GLU A 21 -9.65 -61.55 -97.97
CA GLU A 21 -10.40 -62.00 -99.17
C GLU A 21 -9.69 -63.03 -100.06
N LEU A 22 -8.52 -63.56 -99.66
CA LEU A 22 -7.69 -64.47 -100.46
C LEU A 22 -7.91 -65.97 -100.20
N ALA A 23 -8.90 -66.36 -99.38
CA ALA A 23 -9.19 -67.76 -99.06
C ALA A 23 -10.25 -68.37 -99.99
N SER A 24 -9.83 -69.11 -101.03
CA SER A 24 -10.75 -69.84 -101.92
C SER A 24 -11.24 -71.17 -101.30
N GLY A 25 -12.52 -71.50 -101.51
CA GLY A 25 -13.21 -72.59 -100.82
C GLY A 25 -13.03 -73.98 -101.46
N LYS A 26 -13.21 -75.03 -100.64
CA LYS A 26 -13.32 -76.43 -101.11
C LYS A 26 -14.78 -76.84 -101.26
N GLY A 27 -15.15 -77.40 -102.41
CA GLY A 27 -16.38 -78.18 -102.58
C GLY A 27 -16.30 -79.52 -101.84
N LYS A 28 -17.45 -80.01 -101.35
CA LYS A 28 -17.65 -81.37 -100.82
C LYS A 28 -18.44 -82.22 -101.82
N ILE A 29 -18.25 -83.54 -101.77
CA ILE A 29 -19.22 -84.64 -101.98
C ILE A 29 -18.45 -85.91 -101.55
N ALA A 30 -18.84 -86.61 -100.47
CA ALA A 30 -19.69 -87.82 -100.45
C ALA A 30 -19.17 -88.94 -101.38
N SER A 31 -19.21 -90.24 -101.06
CA SER A 31 -19.51 -91.01 -99.83
C SER A 31 -19.22 -92.51 -100.13
N LYS A 32 -18.75 -93.31 -99.16
CA LYS A 32 -18.69 -94.80 -99.30
C LYS A 32 -19.83 -95.45 -98.50
N PRO A 33 -20.32 -96.63 -98.89
CA PRO A 33 -20.00 -97.81 -98.07
C PRO A 33 -19.90 -99.18 -98.80
N GLY A 34 -19.12 -100.09 -98.22
CA GLY A 34 -19.25 -101.56 -98.39
C GLY A 34 -18.64 -102.21 -99.65
N ARG A 35 -18.43 -103.54 -99.69
CA ARG A 35 -18.28 -104.55 -98.61
C ARG A 35 -17.69 -105.86 -99.21
N ALA A 36 -17.05 -106.70 -98.39
CA ALA A 36 -16.69 -108.12 -98.66
C ALA A 36 -15.63 -108.36 -99.78
N GLN A 37 -14.88 -109.48 -99.85
CA GLN A 37 -14.39 -110.41 -98.80
C GLN A 37 -13.06 -111.09 -99.23
N ARG A 38 -12.49 -111.91 -98.34
CA ARG A 38 -11.37 -112.90 -98.50
C ARG A 38 -11.29 -113.53 -99.92
N SER A 39 -10.14 -113.91 -100.48
CA SER A 39 -9.22 -114.93 -99.91
C SER A 39 -7.87 -115.11 -100.66
N SER A 40 -7.02 -115.98 -100.10
CA SER A 40 -5.83 -116.70 -100.65
C SER A 40 -5.63 -116.74 -102.18
N LEU A 41 -4.44 -116.55 -102.77
CA LEU A 41 -3.08 -117.14 -102.62
C LEU A 41 -2.77 -118.06 -103.83
N ASN A 42 -1.48 -118.20 -104.19
CA ASN A 42 -0.89 -119.06 -105.25
C ASN A 42 -0.98 -118.52 -106.70
N ALA A 43 -0.03 -118.79 -107.62
CA ALA A 43 1.40 -119.15 -107.47
C ALA A 43 2.16 -119.06 -108.83
N LEU A 44 3.50 -119.18 -108.77
CA LEU A 44 4.48 -119.49 -109.83
C LEU A 44 5.08 -118.37 -110.73
N THR A 45 6.35 -118.05 -110.45
CA THR A 45 7.54 -118.01 -111.36
C THR A 45 7.54 -117.17 -112.64
N ALA A 46 8.63 -116.50 -113.06
CA ALA A 46 10.06 -116.70 -112.73
C ALA A 46 10.95 -115.43 -112.94
N VAL A 47 12.25 -115.53 -112.59
CA VAL A 47 13.41 -114.74 -113.12
C VAL A 47 13.47 -113.22 -112.76
N LEU A 48 14.55 -112.63 -112.20
CA LEU A 48 15.77 -113.12 -111.52
C LEU A 48 16.49 -111.95 -110.76
N ILE A 49 17.32 -112.26 -109.75
CA ILE A 49 18.40 -111.45 -109.09
C ILE A 49 18.14 -109.96 -108.69
N SER A 50 18.05 -109.68 -107.38
CA SER A 50 18.99 -108.77 -106.65
C SER A 50 18.66 -108.58 -105.14
N LEU A 51 19.37 -109.36 -104.32
CA LEU A 51 19.72 -109.21 -102.91
C LEU A 51 19.24 -107.96 -102.10
N LEU A 52 18.33 -108.16 -101.13
CA LEU A 52 18.23 -107.37 -99.88
C LEU A 52 17.38 -108.14 -98.84
N ALA A 53 17.71 -107.99 -97.55
CA ALA A 53 17.13 -108.81 -96.47
C ALA A 53 15.81 -108.24 -95.89
N THR A 54 14.89 -109.11 -95.50
CA THR A 54 13.65 -108.76 -94.77
C THR A 54 13.77 -109.11 -93.28
N SER A 55 13.26 -108.22 -92.42
CA SER A 55 13.39 -108.31 -90.97
C SER A 55 12.26 -109.08 -90.29
N THR A 56 12.60 -109.89 -89.30
CA THR A 56 11.65 -110.39 -88.29
C THR A 56 11.41 -109.30 -87.24
N ALA A 57 10.21 -108.75 -87.18
CA ALA A 57 9.86 -107.71 -86.21
C ALA A 57 9.46 -108.31 -84.85
N TYR A 58 10.38 -108.30 -83.89
CA TYR A 58 10.03 -108.21 -82.47
C TYR A 58 9.86 -106.74 -82.08
N ALA A 59 8.88 -106.45 -81.22
CA ALA A 59 8.67 -105.10 -80.70
C ALA A 59 9.58 -104.87 -79.48
N ASP A 60 10.72 -104.20 -79.70
CA ASP A 60 11.66 -103.77 -78.66
C ASP A 60 11.68 -102.24 -78.54
N ALA A 61 11.97 -101.72 -77.34
CA ALA A 61 11.84 -100.31 -77.00
C ALA A 61 13.10 -99.51 -77.39
N THR A 62 12.99 -98.64 -78.39
CA THR A 62 14.10 -97.87 -78.94
C THR A 62 14.66 -96.81 -77.99
N LYS A 63 15.81 -97.10 -77.37
CA LYS A 63 16.68 -96.07 -76.77
C LYS A 63 17.12 -95.06 -77.81
N LEU A 64 16.94 -93.76 -77.52
CA LEU A 64 17.45 -92.65 -78.32
C LEU A 64 18.13 -91.62 -77.42
N GLY A 65 19.46 -91.47 -77.59
CA GLY A 65 20.22 -90.33 -77.07
C GLY A 65 20.77 -89.53 -78.25
N THR A 66 20.34 -88.29 -78.41
CA THR A 66 20.76 -87.42 -79.52
C THR A 66 21.20 -86.05 -79.00
N GLY A 67 22.47 -86.00 -78.60
CA GLY A 67 23.15 -84.81 -78.11
C GLY A 67 24.48 -85.21 -77.48
N SER A 68 25.56 -84.48 -77.79
CA SER A 68 26.87 -84.76 -77.18
C SER A 68 26.78 -84.62 -75.66
N SER A 69 27.29 -85.63 -74.94
CA SER A 69 27.25 -85.73 -73.47
C SER A 69 25.85 -85.80 -72.84
N ALA A 70 24.80 -86.15 -73.60
CA ALA A 70 23.49 -86.47 -73.03
C ALA A 70 23.48 -87.89 -72.42
N THR A 71 22.94 -88.05 -71.21
CA THR A 71 22.93 -89.35 -70.50
C THR A 71 21.55 -89.76 -70.03
N ALA A 72 21.13 -90.97 -70.41
CA ALA A 72 19.85 -91.58 -70.08
C ALA A 72 20.04 -92.88 -69.28
N ALA A 73 19.57 -92.90 -68.02
CA ALA A 73 19.90 -93.96 -67.05
C ALA A 73 19.00 -95.20 -67.09
N SER A 74 17.87 -95.18 -67.79
CA SER A 74 16.90 -96.29 -67.86
C SER A 74 16.26 -96.41 -69.25
N ALA A 75 15.62 -97.55 -69.54
CA ALA A 75 14.97 -97.83 -70.81
C ALA A 75 13.75 -96.92 -71.13
N SER A 76 13.24 -96.20 -70.12
CA SER A 76 12.16 -95.20 -70.27
C SER A 76 12.67 -93.76 -70.42
N ASN A 77 13.98 -93.54 -70.50
CA ASN A 77 14.59 -92.20 -70.47
C ASN A 77 15.10 -91.82 -71.87
N THR A 78 14.64 -90.70 -72.39
CA THR A 78 15.11 -90.09 -73.65
C THR A 78 15.71 -88.73 -73.34
N ALA A 79 17.02 -88.57 -73.56
CA ALA A 79 17.76 -87.34 -73.30
C ALA A 79 18.22 -86.71 -74.62
N ILE A 80 17.73 -85.51 -74.92
CA ILE A 80 17.97 -84.80 -76.18
C ILE A 80 18.36 -83.35 -75.85
N GLY A 81 19.47 -82.89 -76.43
CA GLY A 81 20.09 -81.60 -76.09
C GLY A 81 21.50 -81.75 -75.51
N TYR A 82 22.30 -80.70 -75.62
CA TYR A 82 23.69 -80.68 -75.16
C TYR A 82 23.72 -80.68 -73.62
N TYR A 83 24.42 -81.65 -73.01
CA TYR A 83 24.41 -81.92 -71.56
C TYR A 83 23.05 -82.23 -70.90
N ALA A 84 22.04 -82.66 -71.66
CA ALA A 84 20.76 -83.09 -71.09
C ALA A 84 20.91 -84.37 -70.24
N LYS A 85 20.43 -84.34 -68.98
CA LYS A 85 20.37 -85.50 -68.07
C LYS A 85 18.94 -85.83 -67.67
N ALA A 86 18.58 -87.12 -67.71
CA ALA A 86 17.28 -87.62 -67.31
C ALA A 86 17.42 -88.90 -66.47
N GLU A 87 17.00 -88.83 -65.20
CA GLU A 87 17.36 -89.82 -64.17
C GLU A 87 16.16 -90.57 -63.55
N ALA A 88 14.92 -90.09 -63.69
CA ALA A 88 13.71 -90.82 -63.25
C ALA A 88 12.46 -90.48 -64.11
N THR A 89 11.36 -91.21 -63.87
CA THR A 89 10.18 -91.32 -64.76
C THR A 89 9.18 -90.17 -64.64
N ALA A 90 8.72 -89.63 -65.77
CA ALA A 90 7.65 -88.62 -65.86
C ALA A 90 6.68 -88.90 -67.03
N TRP A 91 5.47 -88.34 -66.97
CA TRP A 91 4.46 -88.37 -68.04
C TRP A 91 4.60 -87.19 -69.00
N VAL A 92 4.20 -87.38 -70.26
CA VAL A 92 4.28 -86.37 -71.34
C VAL A 92 2.92 -86.24 -72.03
N ILE A 93 2.49 -85.01 -72.35
CA ILE A 93 1.28 -84.76 -73.14
C ILE A 93 1.53 -85.08 -74.61
N GLY A 94 0.61 -85.85 -75.21
CA GLY A 94 0.77 -86.44 -76.53
C GLY A 94 0.75 -85.48 -77.73
N THR A 95 1.32 -85.97 -78.83
CA THR A 95 1.53 -85.28 -80.11
C THR A 95 0.24 -84.92 -80.85
N PHE A 96 0.24 -83.81 -81.58
CA PHE A 96 -0.56 -83.65 -82.80
C PHE A 96 0.32 -83.38 -84.01
N GLY A 97 0.04 -84.08 -85.12
CA GLY A 97 0.87 -84.08 -86.31
C GLY A 97 0.46 -83.06 -87.39
N ASN A 98 1.34 -82.09 -87.65
CA ASN A 98 1.69 -81.58 -88.99
C ASN A 98 0.57 -81.02 -89.90
N ARG A 99 0.46 -79.67 -89.98
CA ARG A 99 0.86 -78.91 -91.20
C ARG A 99 0.82 -77.38 -91.04
N ARG A 100 1.95 -76.74 -91.41
CA ARG A 100 2.13 -75.36 -91.93
C ARG A 100 1.22 -74.22 -91.41
N VAL A 101 1.80 -73.28 -90.64
CA VAL A 101 2.09 -71.88 -91.07
C VAL A 101 3.39 -71.45 -90.36
N ASP A 102 4.10 -70.45 -90.89
CA ASP A 102 5.37 -69.92 -90.38
C ASP A 102 5.23 -69.19 -89.04
N GLY A 103 6.20 -69.38 -88.13
CA GLY A 103 6.23 -68.69 -86.83
C GLY A 103 7.10 -69.36 -85.76
N LEU A 104 8.42 -69.13 -85.81
CA LEU A 104 9.40 -69.29 -84.70
C LEU A 104 9.19 -70.49 -83.75
N GLY A 105 9.80 -71.64 -84.06
CA GLY A 105 9.72 -72.84 -83.21
C GLY A 105 10.60 -72.78 -81.95
N LEU A 106 10.20 -73.54 -80.92
CA LEU A 106 11.06 -73.96 -79.82
C LEU A 106 10.95 -75.49 -79.63
N ASN A 107 12.11 -76.15 -79.61
CA ASN A 107 12.26 -77.58 -79.31
C ASN A 107 12.76 -77.71 -77.87
N ILE A 108 11.99 -78.33 -76.98
CA ILE A 108 12.38 -78.46 -75.58
C ILE A 108 11.86 -79.79 -75.03
N SER A 109 12.79 -80.61 -74.55
CA SER A 109 12.49 -81.82 -73.77
C SER A 109 12.91 -81.58 -72.32
N SER A 110 11.93 -81.57 -71.42
CA SER A 110 12.10 -81.24 -70.01
C SER A 110 12.53 -82.45 -69.18
N SER A 111 13.64 -82.35 -68.45
CA SER A 111 13.94 -83.31 -67.38
C SER A 111 13.37 -82.85 -66.04
N SER A 112 12.75 -83.77 -65.30
CA SER A 112 12.53 -83.65 -63.86
C SER A 112 12.50 -85.04 -63.24
N PRO A 113 13.33 -85.32 -62.22
CA PRO A 113 13.44 -86.64 -61.61
C PRO A 113 12.36 -86.93 -60.54
N ASN A 114 11.41 -86.03 -60.32
CA ASN A 114 10.27 -86.22 -59.44
C ASN A 114 8.99 -85.79 -60.15
N ALA A 115 7.91 -86.55 -59.96
CA ALA A 115 6.72 -86.53 -60.81
C ALA A 115 6.01 -85.15 -60.89
N SER A 116 5.23 -84.98 -61.97
CA SER A 116 4.37 -83.81 -62.22
C SER A 116 5.13 -82.47 -62.31
N SER A 117 6.21 -82.43 -63.10
CA SER A 117 7.09 -81.26 -63.21
C SER A 117 7.47 -80.95 -64.68
N VAL A 118 7.70 -79.67 -65.00
CA VAL A 118 7.78 -79.14 -66.38
C VAL A 118 8.95 -78.14 -66.51
N ALA A 119 9.77 -78.25 -67.56
CA ALA A 119 10.90 -77.34 -67.84
C ALA A 119 10.96 -76.93 -69.32
N LEU A 120 10.49 -75.72 -69.65
CA LEU A 120 10.43 -75.19 -71.02
C LEU A 120 11.37 -73.98 -71.21
N GLY A 121 12.66 -74.22 -71.43
CA GLY A 121 13.59 -73.24 -72.00
C GLY A 121 15.00 -73.78 -72.22
N ASP A 122 15.83 -73.06 -72.99
CA ASP A 122 17.28 -73.31 -73.06
C ASP A 122 17.90 -73.18 -71.65
N MET A 123 18.49 -74.26 -71.13
CA MET A 123 18.97 -74.37 -69.75
C MET A 123 17.89 -74.11 -68.67
N ALA A 124 16.62 -74.47 -68.91
CA ALA A 124 15.60 -74.45 -67.86
C ALA A 124 15.71 -75.68 -66.94
N GLU A 125 15.61 -75.47 -65.62
CA GLU A 125 15.75 -76.53 -64.61
C GLU A 125 14.51 -76.60 -63.69
N ALA A 126 13.82 -77.75 -63.67
CA ALA A 126 12.71 -78.02 -62.76
C ALA A 126 13.07 -79.23 -61.87
N ARG A 127 13.56 -78.96 -60.66
CA ARG A 127 14.35 -79.93 -59.87
C ARG A 127 13.53 -80.81 -58.92
N ASN A 128 12.21 -80.62 -58.80
CA ASN A 128 11.43 -81.22 -57.71
C ASN A 128 9.99 -81.62 -58.09
N PHE A 129 9.25 -82.24 -57.16
CA PHE A 129 7.84 -82.58 -57.37
C PHE A 129 7.00 -81.32 -57.59
N GLY A 130 6.14 -81.31 -58.61
CA GLY A 130 5.23 -80.19 -58.86
C GLY A 130 5.91 -78.90 -59.37
N THR A 131 7.19 -78.91 -59.76
CA THR A 131 7.87 -77.70 -60.24
C THR A 131 7.57 -77.34 -61.69
N MET A 132 7.57 -76.05 -62.02
CA MET A 132 7.42 -75.56 -63.38
C MET A 132 8.47 -74.47 -63.64
N ALA A 133 9.29 -74.61 -64.69
CA ALA A 133 10.33 -73.66 -65.09
C ALA A 133 10.18 -73.29 -66.58
N LEU A 134 9.59 -72.13 -66.91
CA LEU A 134 9.21 -71.74 -68.27
C LEU A 134 10.00 -70.49 -68.73
N GLY A 135 11.10 -70.67 -69.46
CA GLY A 135 11.97 -69.61 -69.96
C GLY A 135 13.44 -70.03 -69.95
N SER A 136 14.28 -69.45 -70.81
CA SER A 136 15.71 -69.79 -70.82
C SER A 136 16.37 -69.42 -69.50
N ARG A 137 17.19 -70.33 -68.96
CA ARG A 137 17.87 -70.22 -67.66
C ARG A 137 16.92 -69.98 -66.48
N SER A 138 15.65 -70.39 -66.61
CA SER A 138 14.71 -70.39 -65.49
C SER A 138 14.93 -71.62 -64.59
N VAL A 139 14.79 -71.44 -63.27
CA VAL A 139 15.12 -72.46 -62.28
C VAL A 139 14.02 -72.56 -61.23
N ALA A 140 13.36 -73.71 -61.13
CA ALA A 140 12.40 -74.06 -60.09
C ALA A 140 12.99 -75.19 -59.23
N SER A 141 13.41 -74.90 -57.98
CA SER A 141 14.24 -75.84 -57.19
C SER A 141 13.52 -76.66 -56.13
N SER A 142 12.40 -76.16 -55.59
CA SER A 142 11.70 -76.76 -54.44
C SER A 142 10.29 -77.20 -54.80
N VAL A 143 9.73 -78.16 -54.06
CA VAL A 143 8.36 -78.70 -54.27
C VAL A 143 7.36 -77.58 -54.54
N GLY A 144 6.59 -77.71 -55.63
CA GLY A 144 5.52 -76.78 -56.00
C GLY A 144 5.96 -75.40 -56.52
N ALA A 145 7.24 -75.19 -56.82
CA ALA A 145 7.75 -73.88 -57.28
C ALA A 145 7.50 -73.61 -58.78
N LEU A 146 7.08 -72.39 -59.11
CA LEU A 146 6.73 -71.93 -60.46
C LEU A 146 7.63 -70.77 -60.90
N ALA A 147 8.69 -71.05 -61.65
CA ALA A 147 9.52 -70.07 -62.35
C ALA A 147 9.02 -69.86 -63.79
N THR A 148 8.82 -68.61 -64.21
CA THR A 148 8.36 -68.26 -65.56
C THR A 148 8.97 -66.94 -66.01
N GLY A 149 9.61 -66.90 -67.19
CA GLY A 149 10.44 -65.79 -67.67
C GLY A 149 11.93 -66.16 -67.74
N THR A 150 12.67 -65.48 -68.62
CA THR A 150 14.12 -65.70 -68.79
C THR A 150 14.87 -65.36 -67.50
N TYR A 151 15.76 -66.23 -67.03
CA TYR A 151 16.44 -66.11 -65.72
C TYR A 151 15.51 -66.09 -64.48
N ALA A 152 14.23 -66.47 -64.57
CA ALA A 152 13.34 -66.52 -63.41
C ALA A 152 13.76 -67.65 -62.44
N ASN A 153 13.85 -67.36 -61.14
CA ASN A 153 14.35 -68.27 -60.10
C ASN A 153 13.31 -68.45 -58.99
N ALA A 154 12.61 -69.60 -58.96
CA ALA A 154 11.69 -70.00 -57.91
C ALA A 154 12.35 -71.08 -57.03
N LEU A 155 13.10 -70.65 -56.02
CA LEU A 155 13.94 -71.55 -55.21
C LEU A 155 13.24 -72.09 -53.95
N GLY A 156 12.23 -71.36 -53.43
CA GLY A 156 11.48 -71.73 -52.24
C GLY A 156 10.33 -72.70 -52.49
N ARG A 157 9.91 -73.47 -51.47
CA ARG A 157 8.76 -74.38 -51.57
C ARG A 157 7.48 -73.59 -51.85
N ASN A 158 6.70 -74.02 -52.83
CA ASN A 158 5.48 -73.33 -53.30
C ASN A 158 5.73 -71.84 -53.67
N SER A 159 6.94 -71.48 -54.11
CA SER A 159 7.25 -70.10 -54.52
C SER A 159 6.91 -69.85 -55.98
N ILE A 160 6.59 -68.61 -56.33
CA ILE A 160 6.28 -68.18 -57.70
C ILE A 160 7.26 -67.08 -58.10
N ALA A 161 8.00 -67.26 -59.20
CA ALA A 161 8.84 -66.25 -59.82
C ALA A 161 8.37 -66.02 -61.26
N HIS A 162 7.67 -64.92 -61.52
CA HIS A 162 7.12 -64.56 -62.82
C HIS A 162 7.75 -63.26 -63.36
N GLY A 163 8.31 -63.31 -64.56
CA GLY A 163 9.00 -62.19 -65.20
C GLY A 163 10.51 -62.40 -65.33
N THR A 164 11.14 -61.65 -66.23
CA THR A 164 12.57 -61.77 -66.51
C THR A 164 13.40 -61.45 -65.26
N ALA A 165 14.29 -62.37 -64.87
CA ALA A 165 15.10 -62.30 -63.66
C ALA A 165 14.31 -62.08 -62.35
N ALA A 166 13.03 -62.48 -62.28
CA ALA A 166 12.29 -62.55 -61.02
C ALA A 166 12.90 -63.61 -60.09
N TYR A 167 13.01 -63.34 -58.78
CA TYR A 167 13.76 -64.17 -57.84
C TYR A 167 12.97 -64.43 -56.54
N ALA A 168 12.26 -65.56 -56.46
CA ALA A 168 11.47 -65.99 -55.31
C ALA A 168 12.15 -67.14 -54.55
N SER A 169 12.99 -66.81 -53.57
CA SER A 169 13.73 -67.81 -52.76
C SER A 169 13.05 -68.22 -51.46
N GLY A 170 12.11 -67.41 -50.95
CA GLY A 170 11.36 -67.73 -49.73
C GLY A 170 10.30 -68.83 -49.93
N THR A 171 10.02 -69.60 -48.87
CA THR A 171 8.88 -70.55 -48.90
C THR A 171 7.56 -69.79 -48.99
N GLN A 172 6.68 -70.19 -49.91
CA GLN A 172 5.44 -69.49 -50.28
C GLN A 172 5.67 -68.03 -50.75
N ALA A 173 6.89 -67.68 -51.18
CA ALA A 173 7.17 -66.34 -51.68
C ALA A 173 6.66 -66.14 -53.11
N ILE A 174 6.15 -64.96 -53.42
CA ILE A 174 5.64 -64.59 -54.74
C ILE A 174 6.47 -63.41 -55.25
N SER A 175 7.02 -63.52 -56.44
CA SER A 175 7.81 -62.48 -57.12
C SER A 175 7.27 -62.35 -58.54
N PHE A 176 6.65 -61.21 -58.85
CA PHE A 176 5.94 -60.99 -60.12
C PHE A 176 6.37 -59.65 -60.72
N GLY A 177 7.24 -59.68 -61.72
CA GLY A 177 7.78 -58.50 -62.39
C GLY A 177 9.27 -58.64 -62.71
N THR A 178 9.74 -57.89 -63.69
CA THR A 178 11.13 -57.93 -64.15
C THR A 178 12.09 -57.45 -63.05
N PHE A 179 13.08 -58.27 -62.70
CA PHE A 179 13.96 -58.09 -61.53
C PHE A 179 13.23 -57.98 -60.18
N SER A 180 12.00 -58.50 -60.04
CA SER A 180 11.36 -58.60 -58.72
C SER A 180 12.10 -59.59 -57.82
N VAL A 181 12.09 -59.38 -56.49
CA VAL A 181 12.77 -60.21 -55.51
C VAL A 181 11.85 -60.50 -54.31
N ALA A 182 11.67 -61.77 -53.97
CA ALA A 182 10.88 -62.24 -52.82
C ALA A 182 11.66 -63.31 -52.02
N ASN A 183 12.44 -62.88 -51.03
CA ASN A 183 13.47 -63.74 -50.39
C ASN A 183 13.07 -64.38 -49.06
N ALA A 184 12.02 -63.90 -48.39
CA ALA A 184 11.60 -64.41 -47.09
C ALA A 184 10.29 -65.21 -47.17
N ALA A 185 9.99 -65.97 -46.12
CA ALA A 185 8.79 -66.81 -46.09
C ALA A 185 7.52 -65.94 -46.23
N ARG A 186 6.63 -66.35 -47.14
CA ARG A 186 5.37 -65.64 -47.50
C ARG A 186 5.55 -64.19 -47.96
N ALA A 187 6.77 -63.80 -48.36
CA ALA A 187 7.04 -62.48 -48.92
C ALA A 187 6.45 -62.34 -50.34
N ALA A 188 5.85 -61.20 -50.65
CA ALA A 188 5.16 -60.96 -51.91
C ALA A 188 5.66 -59.67 -52.59
N ALA A 189 6.29 -59.78 -53.75
CA ALA A 189 6.80 -58.68 -54.55
C ALA A 189 6.08 -58.60 -55.91
N PHE A 190 5.42 -57.49 -56.21
CA PHE A 190 4.70 -57.25 -57.47
C PHE A 190 5.18 -55.93 -58.11
N GLY A 191 5.71 -56.01 -59.34
CA GLY A 191 6.23 -54.88 -60.10
C GLY A 191 7.72 -55.00 -60.42
N THR A 192 8.18 -54.20 -61.38
CA THR A 192 9.59 -54.16 -61.78
C THR A 192 10.46 -53.72 -60.59
N ASN A 193 11.48 -54.50 -60.24
CA ASN A 193 12.37 -54.24 -59.09
C ASN A 193 11.67 -54.18 -57.72
N ALA A 194 10.42 -54.63 -57.61
CA ALA A 194 9.75 -54.77 -56.31
C ALA A 194 10.51 -55.80 -55.45
N THR A 195 10.79 -55.45 -54.19
CA THR A 195 11.71 -56.19 -53.31
C THR A 195 11.06 -56.46 -51.97
N ALA A 196 10.63 -57.71 -51.73
CA ALA A 196 10.07 -58.19 -50.48
C ALA A 196 11.06 -59.12 -49.77
N THR A 197 11.74 -58.61 -48.74
CA THR A 197 12.82 -59.33 -48.03
C THR A 197 12.52 -59.58 -46.55
N GLY A 198 11.45 -58.99 -46.00
CA GLY A 198 10.91 -59.38 -44.69
C GLY A 198 9.96 -60.57 -44.79
N ALA A 199 9.91 -61.42 -43.75
CA ALA A 199 8.90 -62.49 -43.68
C ALA A 199 7.50 -61.86 -43.62
N ASP A 200 6.53 -62.43 -44.35
CA ASP A 200 5.17 -61.87 -44.52
C ASP A 200 5.12 -60.46 -45.15
N ALA A 201 6.23 -59.94 -45.68
CA ALA A 201 6.29 -58.59 -46.23
C ALA A 201 5.71 -58.50 -47.65
N THR A 202 5.04 -57.39 -47.97
CA THR A 202 4.39 -57.15 -49.27
C THR A 202 4.93 -55.87 -49.91
N ALA A 203 5.58 -55.99 -51.07
CA ALA A 203 6.08 -54.89 -51.89
C ALA A 203 5.30 -54.83 -53.22
N ILE A 204 4.62 -53.73 -53.52
CA ILE A 204 3.82 -53.54 -54.73
C ILE A 204 4.15 -52.20 -55.40
N GLY A 205 4.59 -52.25 -56.65
CA GLY A 205 4.96 -51.10 -57.49
C GLY A 205 6.46 -50.99 -57.76
N THR A 206 6.83 -50.18 -58.76
CA THR A 206 8.20 -50.12 -59.28
C THR A 206 9.21 -49.66 -58.22
N SER A 207 10.24 -50.48 -57.98
CA SER A 207 11.23 -50.36 -56.89
C SER A 207 10.67 -50.37 -55.45
N SER A 208 9.38 -50.68 -55.25
CA SER A 208 8.84 -50.81 -53.89
C SER A 208 9.66 -51.79 -53.04
N THR A 209 9.95 -51.45 -51.79
CA THR A 209 10.82 -52.24 -50.92
C THR A 209 10.16 -52.46 -49.56
N ALA A 210 9.84 -53.72 -49.25
CA ALA A 210 9.30 -54.17 -47.98
C ALA A 210 10.29 -55.14 -47.31
N SER A 211 11.15 -54.63 -46.43
CA SER A 211 12.23 -55.41 -45.80
C SER A 211 12.03 -55.72 -44.33
N GLY A 212 11.10 -55.02 -43.65
CA GLY A 212 10.69 -55.39 -42.30
C GLY A 212 9.74 -56.59 -42.31
N ALA A 213 9.73 -57.39 -41.24
CA ALA A 213 8.75 -58.47 -41.12
C ALA A 213 7.32 -57.88 -41.08
N ARG A 214 6.37 -58.50 -41.79
CA ARG A 214 4.98 -58.06 -41.99
C ARG A 214 4.82 -56.65 -42.61
N ALA A 215 5.90 -56.07 -43.14
CA ALA A 215 5.88 -54.71 -43.67
C ALA A 215 5.16 -54.61 -45.03
N ILE A 216 4.48 -53.50 -45.29
CA ILE A 216 3.70 -53.26 -46.53
C ILE A 216 4.22 -52.00 -47.23
N ALA A 217 4.82 -52.14 -48.40
CA ALA A 217 5.23 -51.04 -49.27
C ALA A 217 4.39 -51.04 -50.56
N LEU A 218 3.48 -50.07 -50.73
CA LEU A 218 2.63 -49.93 -51.92
C LEU A 218 2.88 -48.57 -52.58
N GLY A 219 3.61 -48.53 -53.68
CA GLY A 219 3.92 -47.32 -54.41
C GLY A 219 5.09 -47.46 -55.38
N SER A 220 5.46 -46.36 -56.03
CA SER A 220 6.60 -46.28 -56.95
C SER A 220 7.74 -45.44 -56.38
N ALA A 221 8.90 -45.50 -57.02
CA ALA A 221 9.86 -44.42 -56.91
C ALA A 221 9.38 -43.09 -57.51
N LEU A 222 9.95 -41.97 -57.03
CA LEU A 222 9.75 -40.65 -57.65
C LEU A 222 10.43 -40.59 -59.02
N THR A 223 9.63 -40.63 -60.09
CA THR A 223 10.05 -40.34 -61.47
C THR A 223 9.99 -38.83 -61.70
N GLY A 224 11.06 -38.11 -61.36
CA GLY A 224 11.09 -36.64 -61.34
C GLY A 224 12.49 -36.04 -61.41
N GLY A 225 13.31 -36.51 -62.36
CA GLY A 225 14.60 -35.93 -62.74
C GLY A 225 14.73 -35.89 -64.27
N GLU A 226 15.58 -35.02 -64.79
CA GLU A 226 15.65 -34.66 -66.21
C GLU A 226 16.37 -35.68 -67.12
N ASP A 227 16.06 -36.97 -67.00
CA ASP A 227 16.27 -37.92 -68.08
C ASP A 227 15.16 -38.99 -68.10
N ALA A 228 14.16 -38.77 -68.95
CA ALA A 228 13.03 -39.68 -69.12
C ALA A 228 13.33 -40.89 -70.04
N THR A 229 14.59 -41.11 -70.43
CA THR A 229 14.96 -42.22 -71.32
C THR A 229 15.25 -43.54 -70.59
N ASP A 230 15.62 -43.50 -69.30
CA ASP A 230 15.69 -44.71 -68.46
C ASP A 230 14.74 -44.66 -67.24
N THR A 231 13.52 -45.15 -67.45
CA THR A 231 12.49 -45.32 -66.41
C THR A 231 12.72 -46.54 -65.49
N LYS A 232 13.88 -47.20 -65.57
CA LYS A 232 14.20 -48.41 -64.80
C LYS A 232 14.88 -48.08 -63.46
N GLN A 233 14.52 -48.85 -62.43
CA GLN A 233 15.25 -49.07 -61.18
C GLN A 233 15.74 -47.84 -60.40
N ASN A 234 14.97 -46.73 -60.34
CA ASN A 234 15.23 -45.72 -59.31
C ASN A 234 15.05 -46.35 -57.92
N ILE A 235 16.16 -46.51 -57.18
CA ILE A 235 16.20 -47.09 -55.83
C ILE A 235 16.43 -46.06 -54.72
N THR A 236 16.71 -44.80 -55.06
CA THR A 236 17.02 -43.75 -54.06
C THR A 236 15.74 -43.22 -53.43
N ASN A 237 14.75 -42.86 -54.25
CA ASN A 237 13.48 -42.26 -53.85
C ASN A 237 12.32 -43.25 -53.99
N GLN A 238 12.53 -44.51 -53.62
CA GLN A 238 11.55 -45.61 -53.72
C GLN A 238 10.57 -45.63 -52.53
N THR A 239 9.41 -46.30 -52.67
CA THR A 239 8.50 -46.56 -51.53
C THR A 239 9.11 -47.64 -50.63
N ARG A 240 9.29 -47.34 -49.33
CA ARG A 240 10.10 -48.12 -48.39
C ARG A 240 9.35 -48.41 -47.10
N ALA A 241 9.10 -49.68 -46.81
CA ALA A 241 8.62 -50.18 -45.52
C ALA A 241 9.70 -51.11 -44.92
N THR A 242 10.62 -50.56 -44.13
CA THR A 242 11.82 -51.29 -43.65
C THR A 242 11.80 -51.63 -42.17
N GLY A 243 10.91 -51.02 -41.39
CA GLY A 243 10.68 -51.40 -40.00
C GLY A 243 9.72 -52.60 -39.90
N THR A 244 9.79 -53.33 -38.80
CA THR A 244 8.84 -54.43 -38.52
C THR A 244 7.44 -53.86 -38.35
N ASP A 245 6.42 -54.51 -38.92
CA ASP A 245 5.02 -54.05 -38.97
C ASP A 245 4.81 -52.66 -39.61
N SER A 246 5.80 -52.15 -40.36
CA SER A 246 5.72 -50.81 -40.98
C SER A 246 4.89 -50.80 -42.28
N ILE A 247 4.21 -49.68 -42.54
CA ILE A 247 3.33 -49.47 -43.69
C ILE A 247 3.76 -48.20 -44.43
N ALA A 248 4.13 -48.31 -45.71
CA ALA A 248 4.49 -47.20 -46.57
C ALA A 248 3.61 -47.19 -47.84
N LEU A 249 2.69 -46.23 -47.94
CA LEU A 249 1.72 -46.12 -49.03
C LEU A 249 1.92 -44.81 -49.81
N GLY A 250 2.14 -44.91 -51.12
CA GLY A 250 2.34 -43.78 -52.03
C GLY A 250 3.80 -43.59 -52.46
N THR A 251 3.97 -42.82 -53.54
CA THR A 251 5.26 -42.62 -54.21
C THR A 251 6.33 -42.02 -53.29
N SER A 252 7.45 -42.73 -53.11
CA SER A 252 8.53 -42.37 -52.18
C SER A 252 8.12 -42.24 -50.70
N ALA A 253 7.00 -42.84 -50.27
CA ALA A 253 6.68 -42.96 -48.85
C ALA A 253 7.71 -43.83 -48.12
N ASN A 254 8.12 -43.44 -46.92
CA ASN A 254 9.28 -44.00 -46.22
C ASN A 254 8.97 -44.27 -44.73
N ALA A 255 8.59 -45.51 -44.40
CA ALA A 255 8.39 -45.99 -43.04
C ALA A 255 9.57 -46.90 -42.65
N THR A 256 10.50 -46.39 -41.83
CA THR A 256 11.70 -47.13 -41.41
C THR A 256 11.75 -47.46 -39.93
N GLY A 257 10.92 -46.82 -39.11
CA GLY A 257 10.69 -47.25 -37.73
C GLY A 257 9.80 -48.48 -37.66
N ASN A 258 9.87 -49.23 -36.56
CA ASN A 258 8.90 -50.30 -36.30
C ASN A 258 7.51 -49.70 -36.03
N ASP A 259 6.45 -50.42 -36.40
CA ASP A 259 5.06 -50.02 -36.16
C ASP A 259 4.71 -48.65 -36.80
N ALA A 260 5.50 -48.24 -37.80
CA ALA A 260 5.46 -46.92 -38.42
C ALA A 260 4.56 -46.88 -39.66
N ILE A 261 3.73 -45.84 -39.78
CA ILE A 261 2.77 -45.68 -40.90
C ILE A 261 3.06 -44.39 -41.66
N ALA A 262 3.62 -44.50 -42.88
CA ALA A 262 3.86 -43.37 -43.80
C ALA A 262 2.89 -43.44 -44.99
N MET A 263 1.94 -42.52 -45.09
CA MET A 263 0.90 -42.50 -46.11
C MET A 263 0.88 -41.17 -46.87
N GLY A 264 1.23 -41.19 -48.15
CA GLY A 264 1.25 -40.03 -49.04
C GLY A 264 2.59 -39.88 -49.77
N ARG A 265 2.60 -39.11 -50.86
CA ARG A 265 3.81 -38.84 -51.64
C ARG A 265 4.89 -38.23 -50.75
N ALA A 266 6.02 -38.91 -50.61
CA ALA A 266 7.12 -38.53 -49.71
C ALA A 266 6.71 -38.29 -48.24
N ALA A 267 5.69 -39.01 -47.74
CA ALA A 267 5.47 -39.13 -46.29
C ALA A 267 6.64 -39.89 -45.65
N SER A 268 7.10 -39.49 -44.46
CA SER A 268 8.26 -40.09 -43.79
C SER A 268 8.01 -40.34 -42.31
N VAL A 269 8.37 -41.55 -41.85
CA VAL A 269 8.40 -41.93 -40.44
C VAL A 269 9.66 -42.75 -40.19
N THR A 270 10.63 -42.18 -39.47
CA THR A 270 11.93 -42.82 -39.17
C THR A 270 12.02 -43.39 -37.76
N VAL A 271 11.03 -43.13 -36.92
CA VAL A 271 10.93 -43.47 -35.50
C VAL A 271 9.78 -44.47 -35.25
N LYS A 272 9.79 -45.15 -34.12
CA LYS A 272 8.80 -46.21 -33.83
C LYS A 272 7.42 -45.65 -33.49
N ASN A 273 6.39 -46.49 -33.59
CA ASN A 273 5.04 -46.22 -33.08
C ASN A 273 4.42 -44.91 -33.62
N ALA A 274 4.85 -44.45 -34.78
CA ALA A 274 4.59 -43.09 -35.28
C ALA A 274 3.93 -43.10 -36.66
N ILE A 275 3.19 -42.03 -36.96
CA ILE A 275 2.27 -41.98 -38.09
C ILE A 275 2.44 -40.67 -38.84
N ALA A 276 2.63 -40.71 -40.16
CA ALA A 276 2.62 -39.55 -41.04
C ALA A 276 1.62 -39.75 -42.18
N ILE A 277 0.50 -39.01 -42.16
CA ILE A 277 -0.58 -39.11 -43.15
C ILE A 277 -0.70 -37.76 -43.88
N GLY A 278 -0.13 -37.68 -45.08
CA GLY A 278 -0.12 -36.51 -45.93
C GLY A 278 1.11 -36.47 -46.83
N ALA A 279 1.00 -35.81 -47.99
CA ALA A 279 2.17 -35.60 -48.85
C ALA A 279 3.21 -34.73 -48.13
N ASN A 280 4.49 -35.13 -48.14
CA ASN A 280 5.56 -34.50 -47.35
C ASN A 280 5.30 -34.45 -45.82
N ALA A 281 4.40 -35.25 -45.26
CA ALA A 281 4.21 -35.33 -43.80
C ALA A 281 5.40 -36.06 -43.15
N SER A 282 5.87 -35.60 -41.99
CA SER A 282 7.07 -36.14 -41.33
C SER A 282 6.85 -36.34 -39.83
N ALA A 283 6.87 -37.59 -39.38
CA ALA A 283 6.85 -37.94 -37.96
C ALA A 283 8.26 -38.30 -37.48
N THR A 284 8.77 -37.51 -36.54
CA THR A 284 10.17 -37.49 -36.06
C THR A 284 10.32 -37.68 -34.55
N HIS A 285 9.21 -37.77 -33.81
CA HIS A 285 9.17 -38.21 -32.41
C HIS A 285 8.45 -39.56 -32.31
N GLU A 286 8.93 -40.46 -31.45
CA GLU A 286 8.26 -41.75 -31.19
C GLU A 286 6.83 -41.51 -30.67
N GLY A 287 5.90 -42.42 -30.97
CA GLY A 287 4.50 -42.33 -30.54
C GLY A 287 3.69 -41.17 -31.17
N SER A 288 4.26 -40.41 -32.10
CA SER A 288 3.70 -39.13 -32.57
C SER A 288 3.06 -39.20 -33.96
N VAL A 289 2.11 -38.31 -34.23
CA VAL A 289 1.26 -38.29 -35.44
C VAL A 289 1.40 -36.97 -36.19
N ALA A 290 1.92 -37.00 -37.41
CA ALA A 290 1.88 -35.91 -38.38
C ALA A 290 0.67 -36.06 -39.31
N LEU A 291 -0.34 -35.19 -39.17
CA LEU A 291 -1.59 -35.27 -39.93
C LEU A 291 -1.74 -34.08 -40.89
N GLY A 292 -1.86 -34.35 -42.19
CA GLY A 292 -1.99 -33.38 -43.26
C GLY A 292 -0.70 -33.15 -44.07
N SER A 293 -0.85 -32.57 -45.26
CA SER A 293 0.27 -32.27 -46.17
C SER A 293 1.30 -31.35 -45.50
N GLY A 294 2.58 -31.70 -45.53
CA GLY A 294 3.66 -30.91 -44.93
C GLY A 294 3.59 -30.74 -43.40
N SER A 295 2.84 -31.60 -42.70
CA SER A 295 2.79 -31.59 -41.23
C SER A 295 4.03 -32.24 -40.61
N THR A 296 4.48 -31.74 -39.46
CA THR A 296 5.76 -32.11 -38.84
C THR A 296 5.63 -32.21 -37.32
N THR A 297 6.06 -33.33 -36.71
CA THR A 297 6.11 -33.48 -35.24
C THR A 297 7.48 -33.02 -34.70
N THR A 298 7.61 -31.70 -34.47
CA THR A 298 8.87 -31.06 -34.05
C THR A 298 8.74 -30.29 -32.72
N ALA A 299 7.75 -30.59 -31.89
CA ALA A 299 7.58 -29.94 -30.59
C ALA A 299 8.62 -30.44 -29.57
N ASN A 300 9.08 -29.55 -28.68
CA ASN A 300 9.91 -29.94 -27.55
C ASN A 300 9.03 -30.50 -26.42
N LEU A 301 8.79 -31.81 -26.43
CA LEU A 301 7.92 -32.50 -25.47
C LEU A 301 8.45 -32.48 -24.02
N GLY A 302 9.73 -32.11 -23.82
CA GLY A 302 10.34 -31.93 -22.50
C GLY A 302 10.27 -30.51 -21.94
N ALA A 303 9.69 -29.54 -22.67
CA ALA A 303 9.47 -28.19 -22.17
C ALA A 303 8.21 -28.11 -21.28
N THR A 304 8.23 -27.26 -20.25
CA THR A 304 7.03 -26.95 -19.46
C THR A 304 5.96 -26.29 -20.33
N ALA A 305 4.82 -26.95 -20.53
CA ALA A 305 3.80 -26.56 -21.50
C ALA A 305 3.26 -25.13 -21.29
N TYR A 306 3.17 -24.66 -20.04
CA TYR A 306 2.78 -23.30 -19.69
C TYR A 306 3.25 -22.93 -18.28
N THR A 307 3.80 -21.73 -18.12
CA THR A 307 4.09 -21.10 -16.82
C THR A 307 3.17 -19.90 -16.63
N SER A 308 2.29 -19.94 -15.62
CA SER A 308 1.42 -18.80 -15.31
C SER A 308 2.19 -17.62 -14.71
N GLN A 309 1.63 -16.41 -14.75
CA GLN A 309 2.16 -15.26 -14.01
C GLN A 309 2.16 -15.45 -12.48
N SER A 310 1.39 -16.43 -11.95
CA SER A 310 1.41 -16.81 -10.54
C SER A 310 2.44 -17.92 -10.20
N GLY A 311 3.24 -18.37 -11.18
CA GLY A 311 4.23 -19.44 -11.01
C GLY A 311 3.63 -20.85 -10.90
N ALA A 312 2.31 -20.99 -10.96
CA ALA A 312 1.65 -22.29 -11.02
C ALA A 312 1.84 -22.91 -12.41
N SER A 313 2.45 -24.09 -12.48
CA SER A 313 2.40 -24.93 -13.67
C SER A 313 0.99 -25.47 -13.84
N LEU A 314 0.48 -25.50 -15.08
CA LEU A 314 -0.71 -26.30 -15.38
C LEU A 314 -0.39 -27.79 -15.21
N ALA A 315 -1.40 -28.56 -14.79
CA ALA A 315 -1.30 -30.01 -14.68
C ALA A 315 -1.33 -30.63 -16.08
N GLY A 316 -0.19 -31.21 -16.49
CA GLY A 316 -0.01 -31.84 -17.78
C GLY A 316 1.41 -32.41 -17.83
N ALA A 317 1.53 -33.72 -17.66
CA ALA A 317 2.82 -34.40 -17.59
C ALA A 317 3.55 -34.38 -18.95
N ILE A 318 4.85 -34.73 -18.93
CA ILE A 318 5.70 -34.86 -20.11
C ILE A 318 4.96 -35.65 -21.20
N ALA A 319 4.76 -35.04 -22.36
CA ALA A 319 3.96 -35.64 -23.42
C ALA A 319 4.70 -36.86 -24.02
N ALA A 320 4.03 -38.02 -24.05
CA ALA A 320 4.58 -39.25 -24.62
C ALA A 320 4.73 -39.20 -26.16
N GLY A 321 4.07 -38.23 -26.81
CA GLY A 321 4.10 -37.93 -28.23
C GLY A 321 3.22 -36.70 -28.51
N GLU A 322 3.18 -36.24 -29.77
CA GLU A 322 2.29 -35.15 -30.20
C GLU A 322 1.41 -35.54 -31.39
N VAL A 323 0.25 -34.88 -31.54
CA VAL A 323 -0.57 -34.93 -32.75
C VAL A 323 -0.45 -33.58 -33.48
N SER A 324 0.50 -33.50 -34.41
CA SER A 324 0.77 -32.29 -35.18
C SER A 324 -0.08 -32.23 -36.45
N VAL A 325 -1.04 -31.31 -36.48
CA VAL A 325 -1.91 -31.05 -37.63
C VAL A 325 -1.32 -30.06 -38.65
N GLY A 326 -0.02 -29.75 -38.56
CA GLY A 326 0.63 -28.74 -39.40
C GLY A 326 2.13 -28.61 -39.13
N SER A 327 2.67 -27.42 -39.40
CA SER A 327 4.05 -27.06 -39.07
C SER A 327 4.12 -25.62 -38.56
N ALA A 328 5.28 -25.17 -38.10
CA ALA A 328 5.47 -23.80 -37.58
C ALA A 328 5.02 -22.73 -38.59
N ALA A 329 5.23 -22.96 -39.89
CA ALA A 329 4.82 -22.09 -40.99
C ALA A 329 3.41 -22.38 -41.55
N GLN A 330 2.88 -23.59 -41.38
CA GLN A 330 1.58 -24.00 -41.93
C GLN A 330 0.67 -24.58 -40.84
N LYS A 331 0.03 -23.68 -40.09
CA LYS A 331 -0.94 -24.01 -39.03
C LYS A 331 -2.33 -24.27 -39.63
N ARG A 332 -3.13 -25.13 -39.01
CA ARG A 332 -4.51 -25.44 -39.43
C ARG A 332 -5.51 -25.14 -38.32
N ARG A 333 -6.74 -24.78 -38.71
CA ARG A 333 -7.87 -24.65 -37.77
C ARG A 333 -8.42 -26.03 -37.47
N LEU A 334 -8.59 -26.36 -36.19
CA LEU A 334 -9.44 -27.45 -35.75
C LEU A 334 -10.87 -26.89 -35.61
N THR A 335 -11.83 -27.48 -36.31
CA THR A 335 -13.24 -27.04 -36.35
C THR A 335 -14.15 -28.15 -35.87
N ASN A 336 -15.36 -27.80 -35.41
CA ASN A 336 -16.33 -28.72 -34.80
C ASN A 336 -15.83 -29.37 -33.49
N VAL A 337 -14.93 -28.69 -32.78
CA VAL A 337 -14.49 -29.08 -31.44
C VAL A 337 -15.56 -28.70 -30.42
N ALA A 338 -16.10 -29.68 -29.70
CA ALA A 338 -17.05 -29.47 -28.61
C ALA A 338 -16.42 -28.65 -27.46
N ALA A 339 -17.22 -28.22 -26.49
CA ALA A 339 -16.66 -27.64 -25.28
C ALA A 339 -16.01 -28.77 -24.45
N GLY A 340 -14.74 -28.61 -24.06
CA GLY A 340 -14.06 -29.57 -23.18
C GLY A 340 -14.71 -29.63 -21.80
N ALA A 341 -14.86 -30.83 -21.25
CA ALA A 341 -15.43 -31.08 -19.93
C ALA A 341 -14.36 -31.40 -18.88
N GLU A 342 -13.34 -32.17 -19.27
CA GLU A 342 -12.22 -32.56 -18.41
C GLU A 342 -10.99 -31.66 -18.59
N GLY A 343 -10.10 -31.65 -17.60
CA GLY A 343 -8.90 -30.80 -17.59
C GLY A 343 -7.87 -31.09 -18.70
N SER A 344 -8.02 -32.20 -19.42
CA SER A 344 -7.21 -32.60 -20.58
C SER A 344 -7.86 -32.31 -21.94
N ASP A 345 -9.10 -31.83 -21.97
CA ASP A 345 -9.86 -31.65 -23.22
C ASP A 345 -9.43 -30.39 -23.98
N ALA A 346 -9.65 -30.41 -25.30
CA ALA A 346 -9.39 -29.25 -26.16
C ALA A 346 -10.41 -28.13 -25.92
N VAL A 347 -9.94 -26.99 -25.39
CA VAL A 347 -10.76 -25.79 -25.16
C VAL A 347 -11.15 -25.15 -26.50
N ASN A 348 -12.44 -24.87 -26.70
CA ASN A 348 -12.94 -24.20 -27.90
C ASN A 348 -13.15 -22.69 -27.70
N VAL A 349 -13.38 -21.97 -28.81
CA VAL A 349 -13.53 -20.49 -28.81
C VAL A 349 -14.71 -20.02 -27.95
N SER A 350 -15.79 -20.80 -27.81
CA SER A 350 -16.93 -20.40 -26.98
C SER A 350 -16.60 -20.40 -25.48
N GLN A 351 -15.73 -21.33 -25.02
CA GLN A 351 -15.23 -21.36 -23.65
C GLN A 351 -14.27 -20.19 -23.38
N LEU A 352 -13.39 -19.88 -24.33
CA LEU A 352 -12.51 -18.71 -24.24
C LEU A 352 -13.30 -17.39 -24.21
N GLN A 353 -14.35 -17.27 -25.03
CA GLN A 353 -15.23 -16.10 -25.01
C GLN A 353 -16.02 -15.99 -23.71
N ALA A 354 -16.43 -17.11 -23.09
CA ALA A 354 -17.10 -17.09 -21.79
C ALA A 354 -16.19 -16.54 -20.69
N GLU A 355 -14.91 -16.94 -20.64
CA GLU A 355 -13.95 -16.38 -19.67
C GLU A 355 -13.59 -14.91 -19.98
N ALA A 356 -13.47 -14.54 -21.26
CA ALA A 356 -13.30 -13.14 -21.67
C ALA A 356 -14.50 -12.27 -21.22
N ASN A 357 -15.73 -12.74 -21.40
CA ASN A 357 -16.94 -12.05 -20.94
C ASN A 357 -16.97 -11.89 -19.41
N LYS A 358 -16.52 -12.91 -18.66
CA LYS A 358 -16.40 -12.90 -17.19
C LYS A 358 -15.31 -11.94 -16.68
N SER A 359 -14.19 -11.84 -17.39
CA SER A 359 -13.17 -10.81 -17.16
C SER A 359 -13.74 -9.40 -17.40
N ASN A 360 -14.40 -9.19 -18.54
CA ASN A 360 -15.02 -7.91 -18.90
C ASN A 360 -16.11 -7.47 -17.91
N ALA A 361 -16.93 -8.42 -17.42
CA ALA A 361 -17.93 -8.15 -16.38
C ALA A 361 -17.29 -7.73 -15.04
N THR A 362 -16.15 -8.34 -14.69
CA THR A 362 -15.38 -7.99 -13.49
C THR A 362 -14.79 -6.57 -13.62
N ALA A 363 -14.25 -6.22 -14.79
CA ALA A 363 -13.73 -4.89 -15.07
C ALA A 363 -14.84 -3.81 -15.10
N ALA A 364 -16.02 -4.12 -15.66
CA ALA A 364 -17.19 -3.24 -15.57
C ALA A 364 -17.67 -3.03 -14.11
N GLY A 365 -17.58 -4.07 -13.27
CA GLY A 365 -17.80 -3.97 -11.82
C GLY A 365 -16.82 -3.02 -11.13
N ILE A 366 -15.53 -3.08 -11.48
CA ILE A 366 -14.51 -2.15 -10.98
C ILE A 366 -14.81 -0.70 -11.40
N ALA A 367 -15.20 -0.47 -12.66
CA ALA A 367 -15.58 0.86 -13.14
C ALA A 367 -16.78 1.43 -12.34
N THR A 368 -17.78 0.59 -12.09
CA THR A 368 -18.95 0.93 -11.25
C THR A 368 -18.55 1.28 -9.82
N ALA A 369 -17.57 0.56 -9.24
CA ALA A 369 -17.07 0.79 -7.89
C ALA A 369 -16.19 2.06 -7.76
N ILE A 370 -15.54 2.49 -8.84
CA ILE A 370 -14.83 3.79 -8.92
C ILE A 370 -15.84 4.94 -8.97
N GLY A 371 -17.00 4.75 -9.59
CA GLY A 371 -18.05 5.76 -9.70
C GLY A 371 -17.68 6.92 -10.62
N GLY A 372 -18.32 8.09 -10.42
CA GLY A 372 -18.07 9.30 -11.22
C GLY A 372 -18.37 9.17 -12.72
N GLY A 373 -19.06 8.11 -13.17
CA GLY A 373 -19.22 7.81 -14.59
C GLY A 373 -17.99 7.17 -15.24
N ALA A 374 -17.05 6.63 -14.47
CA ALA A 374 -16.05 5.70 -15.00
C ALA A 374 -16.75 4.48 -15.62
N ALA A 375 -16.29 4.07 -16.80
CA ALA A 375 -16.80 2.96 -17.57
C ALA A 375 -15.63 2.12 -18.10
N TYR A 376 -15.84 0.81 -18.21
CA TYR A 376 -14.89 -0.11 -18.84
C TYR A 376 -15.28 -0.35 -20.30
N ASN A 377 -14.33 -0.20 -21.22
CA ASN A 377 -14.49 -0.54 -22.63
C ASN A 377 -13.90 -1.93 -22.89
N ALA A 378 -14.78 -2.86 -23.26
CA ALA A 378 -14.44 -4.26 -23.52
C ALA A 378 -13.66 -4.50 -24.83
N ASP A 379 -13.74 -3.59 -25.80
CA ASP A 379 -13.05 -3.70 -27.09
C ASP A 379 -11.59 -3.21 -27.00
N THR A 380 -11.33 -2.20 -26.15
CA THR A 380 -9.99 -1.63 -25.95
C THR A 380 -9.30 -2.11 -24.66
N GLY A 381 -10.04 -2.72 -23.73
CA GLY A 381 -9.54 -3.14 -22.43
C GLY A 381 -9.25 -1.99 -21.46
N THR A 382 -9.78 -0.79 -21.69
CA THR A 382 -9.44 0.43 -20.94
C THR A 382 -10.60 0.96 -20.10
N PHE A 383 -10.26 1.74 -19.07
CA PHE A 383 -11.22 2.48 -18.24
C PHE A 383 -11.28 3.95 -18.68
N SER A 384 -12.45 4.56 -18.70
CA SER A 384 -12.57 6.03 -18.73
C SER A 384 -12.23 6.64 -17.37
N ALA A 385 -11.72 7.86 -17.37
CA ALA A 385 -11.49 8.61 -16.14
C ALA A 385 -12.84 8.97 -15.46
N PRO A 386 -12.95 8.88 -14.13
CA PRO A 386 -14.15 9.29 -13.41
C PRO A 386 -14.27 10.82 -13.40
N SER A 387 -15.48 11.34 -13.60
CA SER A 387 -15.85 12.73 -13.33
C SER A 387 -16.16 12.88 -11.85
N LEU A 388 -15.16 13.31 -11.07
CA LEU A 388 -15.30 13.58 -9.64
C LEU A 388 -15.21 15.09 -9.39
N THR A 389 -15.86 15.56 -8.33
CA THR A 389 -15.68 16.94 -7.84
C THR A 389 -15.41 16.96 -6.34
N VAL A 390 -14.44 17.79 -5.93
CA VAL A 390 -14.07 18.01 -4.53
C VAL A 390 -14.03 19.50 -4.26
N GLY A 391 -14.84 19.98 -3.30
CA GLY A 391 -14.88 21.40 -2.96
C GLY A 391 -15.32 22.33 -4.10
N GLY A 392 -16.05 21.80 -5.10
CA GLY A 392 -16.46 22.51 -6.32
C GLY A 392 -15.45 22.46 -7.46
N GLN A 393 -14.26 21.90 -7.26
CA GLN A 393 -13.27 21.71 -8.32
C GLN A 393 -13.37 20.30 -8.93
N PRO A 394 -13.26 20.13 -10.26
CA PRO A 394 -13.19 18.82 -10.90
C PRO A 394 -11.82 18.17 -10.65
N VAL A 395 -11.81 16.86 -10.44
CA VAL A 395 -10.58 16.07 -10.25
C VAL A 395 -10.63 14.79 -11.08
N GLY A 396 -9.54 14.46 -11.77
CA GLY A 396 -9.51 13.42 -12.81
C GLY A 396 -9.29 11.98 -12.31
N SER A 397 -8.96 11.79 -11.03
CA SER A 397 -8.79 10.47 -10.43
C SER A 397 -9.18 10.46 -8.95
N LEU A 398 -9.37 9.26 -8.40
CA LEU A 398 -9.59 9.06 -6.97
C LEU A 398 -8.37 9.50 -6.13
N SER A 399 -7.15 9.37 -6.66
CA SER A 399 -5.92 9.85 -6.00
C SER A 399 -5.90 11.37 -5.85
N ASP A 400 -6.32 12.09 -6.90
CA ASP A 400 -6.44 13.55 -6.86
C ASP A 400 -7.56 13.98 -5.89
N ALA A 401 -8.68 13.27 -5.89
CA ALA A 401 -9.78 13.51 -4.97
C ALA A 401 -9.36 13.37 -3.50
N ILE A 402 -8.65 12.27 -3.17
CA ILE A 402 -8.11 12.04 -1.82
C ILE A 402 -7.10 13.12 -1.45
N THR A 403 -6.17 13.47 -2.35
CA THR A 403 -5.16 14.51 -2.11
C THR A 403 -5.81 15.89 -1.88
N HIS A 404 -6.88 16.21 -2.60
CA HIS A 404 -7.63 17.46 -2.42
C HIS A 404 -8.44 17.46 -1.10
N ILE A 405 -8.98 16.33 -0.66
CA ILE A 405 -9.65 16.20 0.65
C ILE A 405 -8.63 16.35 1.79
N ASP A 406 -7.47 15.70 1.69
CA ASP A 406 -6.39 15.79 2.68
C ASP A 406 -5.87 17.23 2.82
N GLY A 407 -5.51 17.89 1.70
CA GLY A 407 -5.07 19.28 1.71
C GLY A 407 -6.10 20.27 2.30
N ARG A 408 -7.41 20.04 2.08
CA ARG A 408 -8.48 20.81 2.74
C ARG A 408 -8.56 20.52 4.24
N THR A 409 -8.30 19.29 4.66
CA THR A 409 -8.32 18.86 6.06
C THR A 409 -7.13 19.47 6.82
N VAL A 410 -5.92 19.45 6.23
CA VAL A 410 -4.72 20.11 6.75
C VAL A 410 -4.90 21.63 6.83
N SER A 411 -5.51 22.25 5.82
CA SER A 411 -5.82 23.69 5.82
C SER A 411 -6.80 24.07 6.94
N ASN A 412 -7.88 23.30 7.10
CA ASN A 412 -8.85 23.48 8.20
C ASN A 412 -8.19 23.31 9.57
N ALA A 413 -7.37 22.26 9.76
CA ALA A 413 -6.63 22.04 11.01
C ALA A 413 -5.70 23.22 11.33
N THR A 414 -4.92 23.68 10.34
CA THR A 414 -4.02 24.84 10.48
C THR A 414 -4.79 26.12 10.84
N ALA A 415 -5.96 26.34 10.25
CA ALA A 415 -6.81 27.49 10.56
C ALA A 415 -7.41 27.40 11.98
N ILE A 416 -7.77 26.20 12.44
CA ILE A 416 -8.26 25.95 13.81
C ILE A 416 -7.13 26.14 14.82
N ASP A 417 -5.93 25.61 14.57
CA ASP A 417 -4.75 25.78 15.42
C ASP A 417 -4.34 27.26 15.52
N ALA A 418 -4.42 28.00 14.40
CA ALA A 418 -4.20 29.45 14.39
C ALA A 418 -5.27 30.20 15.21
N LEU A 419 -6.55 29.84 15.11
CA LEU A 419 -7.62 30.43 15.93
C LEU A 419 -7.43 30.12 17.41
N THR A 420 -7.12 28.87 17.77
CA THR A 420 -6.83 28.44 19.16
C THR A 420 -5.60 29.17 19.72
N THR A 421 -4.53 29.29 18.94
CA THR A 421 -3.32 30.05 19.33
C THR A 421 -3.65 31.52 19.55
N ASN A 422 -4.39 32.15 18.63
CA ASN A 422 -4.79 33.54 18.74
C ASN A 422 -5.75 33.81 19.91
N LEU A 423 -6.62 32.85 20.25
CA LEU A 423 -7.50 32.93 21.41
C LEU A 423 -6.71 32.80 22.72
N ASN A 424 -5.82 31.82 22.81
CA ASN A 424 -4.96 31.61 23.99
C ASN A 424 -4.00 32.79 24.23
N ASN A 425 -3.50 33.41 23.16
CA ASN A 425 -2.63 34.58 23.23
C ASN A 425 -3.41 35.91 23.31
N GLY A 426 -4.75 35.89 23.30
CA GLY A 426 -5.57 37.10 23.37
C GLY A 426 -5.39 38.08 22.20
N THR A 427 -4.99 37.62 21.01
CA THR A 427 -4.77 38.50 19.84
C THR A 427 -6.07 38.75 19.05
N VAL A 428 -7.08 37.89 19.20
CA VAL A 428 -8.42 37.99 18.59
C VAL A 428 -9.52 38.00 19.65
N GLY A 429 -10.60 38.73 19.38
CA GLY A 429 -11.71 38.92 20.31
C GLY A 429 -11.95 40.39 20.66
N LEU A 430 -12.76 40.62 21.71
CA LEU A 430 -12.99 41.96 22.28
C LEU A 430 -12.02 42.27 23.41
N VAL A 431 -11.81 41.33 24.34
CA VAL A 431 -10.70 41.41 25.31
C VAL A 431 -9.45 40.93 24.58
N LYS A 432 -8.40 41.75 24.61
CA LYS A 432 -7.13 41.46 23.94
C LYS A 432 -5.94 41.75 24.84
N GLN A 433 -4.85 41.02 24.64
CA GLN A 433 -3.54 41.40 25.19
C GLN A 433 -2.71 42.09 24.10
N ASP A 434 -2.18 43.27 24.42
CA ASP A 434 -1.18 43.93 23.59
C ASP A 434 0.16 43.16 23.67
N ALA A 435 0.79 42.94 22.52
CA ALA A 435 1.93 42.01 22.42
C ALA A 435 3.22 42.56 23.05
N ASP A 436 3.42 43.88 23.04
CA ASP A 436 4.66 44.51 23.50
C ASP A 436 4.58 44.97 24.96
N SER A 437 3.44 45.56 25.37
CA SER A 437 3.22 46.05 26.74
C SER A 437 2.60 45.02 27.68
N LEU A 438 2.08 43.91 27.14
CA LEU A 438 1.29 42.89 27.85
C LEU A 438 0.01 43.43 28.52
N ALA A 439 -0.41 44.66 28.19
CA ALA A 439 -1.63 45.27 28.72
C ALA A 439 -2.88 44.56 28.17
N ILE A 440 -3.85 44.30 29.05
CA ILE A 440 -5.14 43.71 28.65
C ILE A 440 -6.13 44.83 28.35
N GLY A 441 -6.37 45.08 27.06
CA GLY A 441 -7.36 46.03 26.57
C GLY A 441 -8.74 45.40 26.39
N VAL A 442 -9.81 46.18 26.59
CA VAL A 442 -11.18 45.77 26.30
C VAL A 442 -11.72 46.62 25.15
N ALA A 443 -12.10 45.96 24.05
CA ALA A 443 -12.66 46.54 22.83
C ALA A 443 -11.81 47.62 22.15
N ILE A 444 -10.49 47.64 22.38
CA ILE A 444 -9.58 48.73 21.94
C ILE A 444 -9.58 48.98 20.42
N ASP A 445 -9.80 47.92 19.60
CA ASP A 445 -9.91 48.01 18.14
C ASP A 445 -11.35 48.29 17.65
N LYS A 446 -12.24 48.83 18.50
CA LYS A 446 -13.67 49.01 18.21
C LYS A 446 -14.15 50.39 18.63
N ALA A 447 -15.01 50.99 17.82
CA ALA A 447 -15.62 52.28 18.14
C ALA A 447 -16.67 52.13 19.26
N GLY A 448 -16.60 53.02 20.25
CA GLY A 448 -17.53 53.08 21.38
C GLY A 448 -16.93 53.86 22.55
N THR A 449 -17.77 54.34 23.46
CA THR A 449 -17.36 55.08 24.68
C THR A 449 -17.84 54.43 25.98
N LEU A 450 -18.55 53.30 25.88
CA LEU A 450 -19.15 52.59 27.00
C LEU A 450 -18.83 51.10 26.93
N VAL A 451 -18.24 50.56 28.01
CA VAL A 451 -18.18 49.12 28.27
C VAL A 451 -19.27 48.80 29.29
N ASN A 452 -20.34 48.14 28.86
CA ASN A 452 -21.44 47.74 29.74
C ASN A 452 -21.17 46.33 30.30
N PHE A 453 -21.05 46.21 31.62
CA PHE A 453 -20.84 44.95 32.33
C PHE A 453 -22.14 44.31 32.86
N ALA A 454 -23.30 44.93 32.62
CA ALA A 454 -24.60 44.34 32.95
C ALA A 454 -24.90 43.12 32.06
N SER A 455 -25.84 42.30 32.52
CA SER A 455 -26.26 41.05 31.90
C SER A 455 -27.79 40.88 31.98
N THR A 456 -28.31 39.74 31.52
CA THR A 456 -29.70 39.32 31.74
C THR A 456 -30.11 39.38 33.21
N ASP A 457 -29.14 39.16 34.11
CA ASP A 457 -29.34 39.03 35.55
C ASP A 457 -29.11 40.37 36.28
N GLY A 458 -28.97 41.47 35.52
CA GLY A 458 -28.65 42.81 36.03
C GLY A 458 -27.16 43.13 36.04
N ALA A 459 -26.78 44.10 36.87
CA ALA A 459 -25.41 44.58 37.01
C ALA A 459 -24.49 43.54 37.68
N ARG A 460 -23.20 43.52 37.29
CA ARG A 460 -22.21 42.59 37.83
C ARG A 460 -21.21 43.30 38.74
N THR A 461 -20.89 42.69 39.89
CA THR A 461 -19.76 43.10 40.74
C THR A 461 -18.44 42.86 40.02
N LEU A 462 -17.62 43.90 39.89
CA LEU A 462 -16.25 43.78 39.37
C LEU A 462 -15.29 43.55 40.53
N THR A 463 -14.59 42.41 40.52
CA THR A 463 -13.62 42.02 41.56
C THR A 463 -12.21 41.89 40.97
N GLY A 464 -11.19 41.82 41.83
CA GLY A 464 -9.78 41.85 41.43
C GLY A 464 -9.25 43.26 41.08
N ILE A 465 -10.07 44.31 41.22
CA ILE A 465 -9.65 45.70 40.98
C ILE A 465 -8.61 46.11 42.04
N LYS A 466 -7.36 46.31 41.59
CA LYS A 466 -6.30 46.95 42.36
C LYS A 466 -6.69 48.39 42.67
N ALA A 467 -6.33 48.89 43.86
CA ALA A 467 -6.57 50.28 44.24
C ALA A 467 -5.95 51.25 43.21
N GLY A 468 -6.79 52.15 42.68
CA GLY A 468 -6.40 53.12 41.65
C GLY A 468 -5.50 54.23 42.19
N GLY A 469 -4.48 54.60 41.41
CA GLY A 469 -3.53 55.68 41.72
C GLY A 469 -3.51 56.83 40.71
N GLN A 470 -4.15 56.68 39.55
CA GLN A 470 -4.30 57.69 38.51
C GLN A 470 -5.76 58.15 38.37
N SER A 471 -5.99 59.30 37.74
CA SER A 471 -7.33 59.89 37.55
C SER A 471 -8.28 59.11 36.64
N LEU A 472 -7.78 58.10 35.92
CA LEU A 472 -8.57 57.19 35.07
C LEU A 472 -8.59 55.75 35.59
N ASP A 473 -7.97 55.47 36.74
CA ASP A 473 -8.03 54.15 37.36
C ASP A 473 -9.38 53.93 38.05
N ALA A 474 -9.89 52.70 38.03
CA ALA A 474 -11.06 52.34 38.83
C ALA A 474 -10.71 52.32 40.33
N VAL A 475 -11.52 53.01 41.14
CA VAL A 475 -11.42 52.95 42.61
C VAL A 475 -12.06 51.66 43.14
N ASN A 476 -11.52 51.10 44.23
CA ASN A 476 -12.08 49.92 44.89
C ASN A 476 -12.62 50.22 46.30
N VAL A 477 -13.39 49.28 46.85
CA VAL A 477 -14.05 49.43 48.16
C VAL A 477 -13.06 49.68 49.31
N ALA A 478 -11.83 49.15 49.23
CA ALA A 478 -10.81 49.38 50.27
C ALA A 478 -10.35 50.85 50.31
N GLN A 479 -10.32 51.55 49.17
CA GLN A 479 -10.06 52.99 49.13
C GLN A 479 -11.22 53.80 49.74
N LEU A 480 -12.47 53.38 49.48
CA LEU A 480 -13.65 54.00 50.07
C LEU A 480 -13.70 53.77 51.60
N GLN A 481 -13.31 52.58 52.05
CA GLN A 481 -13.16 52.24 53.48
C GLN A 481 -12.07 53.08 54.16
N ALA A 482 -10.95 53.36 53.49
CA ALA A 482 -9.92 54.26 54.01
C ALA A 482 -10.44 55.70 54.19
N ILE A 483 -11.27 56.19 53.27
CA ILE A 483 -11.93 57.51 53.40
C ILE A 483 -12.92 57.50 54.57
N ALA A 484 -13.78 56.48 54.67
CA ALA A 484 -14.74 56.35 55.78
C ALA A 484 -14.03 56.28 57.14
N ALA A 485 -12.99 55.44 57.27
CA ALA A 485 -12.17 55.36 58.49
C ALA A 485 -11.47 56.69 58.81
N GLY A 486 -11.07 57.46 57.79
CA GLY A 486 -10.48 58.79 57.93
C GLY A 486 -11.43 59.87 58.46
N LEU A 487 -12.75 59.68 58.34
CA LEU A 487 -13.75 60.54 59.02
C LEU A 487 -13.84 60.20 60.52
N GLY A 488 -13.55 58.97 60.92
CA GLY A 488 -13.74 58.54 62.30
C GLY A 488 -15.23 58.47 62.69
N GLY A 489 -15.56 58.67 63.97
CA GLY A 489 -16.95 58.69 64.45
C GLY A 489 -17.77 57.41 64.21
N GLY A 490 -17.12 56.27 63.89
CA GLY A 490 -17.81 55.04 63.48
C GLY A 490 -18.25 54.98 62.00
N ALA A 491 -17.84 55.95 61.18
CA ALA A 491 -18.11 55.92 59.74
C ALA A 491 -17.54 54.67 59.07
N THR A 492 -18.35 54.02 58.23
CA THR A 492 -18.06 52.70 57.66
C THR A 492 -18.66 52.56 56.25
N VAL A 493 -18.08 51.66 55.44
CA VAL A 493 -18.68 51.26 54.16
C VAL A 493 -19.41 49.94 54.35
N ASN A 494 -20.69 49.92 54.02
CA ASN A 494 -21.61 48.81 54.19
C ASN A 494 -21.42 47.76 53.07
N ALA A 495 -22.00 46.57 53.25
CA ALA A 495 -21.86 45.44 52.31
C ALA A 495 -22.51 45.68 50.92
N ASP A 496 -23.42 46.65 50.82
CA ASP A 496 -24.04 47.11 49.57
C ASP A 496 -23.25 48.24 48.86
N GLY A 497 -22.15 48.71 49.47
CA GLY A 497 -21.34 49.82 48.98
C GLY A 497 -21.82 51.21 49.45
N SER A 498 -22.90 51.31 50.21
CA SER A 498 -23.31 52.57 50.85
C SER A 498 -22.35 52.97 51.98
N ILE A 499 -22.32 54.26 52.34
CA ILE A 499 -21.50 54.77 53.44
C ILE A 499 -22.40 55.12 54.62
N THR A 500 -22.15 54.49 55.76
CA THR A 500 -22.66 54.95 57.06
C THR A 500 -21.79 56.13 57.51
N GLY A 501 -22.42 57.31 57.69
CA GLY A 501 -21.74 58.54 58.08
C GLY A 501 -21.16 58.52 59.51
N PRO A 502 -20.29 59.48 59.86
CA PRO A 502 -19.71 59.58 61.19
C PRO A 502 -20.71 60.11 62.22
N SER A 503 -20.54 59.66 63.46
CA SER A 503 -21.28 60.11 64.64
C SER A 503 -20.29 60.68 65.67
N TYR A 504 -20.23 62.01 65.80
CA TYR A 504 -19.35 62.70 66.73
C TYR A 504 -20.13 63.13 67.99
N SER A 505 -19.75 62.57 69.14
CA SER A 505 -20.29 62.98 70.45
C SER A 505 -19.63 64.29 70.89
N VAL A 506 -20.39 65.39 70.89
CA VAL A 506 -19.93 66.71 71.35
C VAL A 506 -20.81 67.19 72.51
N THR A 507 -20.19 67.62 73.62
CA THR A 507 -20.94 68.28 74.71
C THR A 507 -21.56 69.59 74.20
N ASN A 508 -22.68 70.03 74.75
CA ASN A 508 -23.26 71.35 74.53
C ASN A 508 -22.79 72.37 75.60
N ALA A 509 -23.13 73.65 75.42
CA ALA A 509 -22.80 74.74 76.35
C ALA A 509 -23.50 74.65 77.72
N ASP A 510 -24.55 73.83 77.83
CA ASP A 510 -25.28 73.51 79.07
C ASP A 510 -24.76 72.25 79.80
N GLY A 511 -23.79 71.54 79.20
CA GLY A 511 -23.26 70.27 79.72
C GLY A 511 -23.98 69.00 79.23
N THR A 512 -25.05 69.11 78.43
CA THR A 512 -25.67 67.96 77.75
C THR A 512 -24.78 67.43 76.62
N THR A 513 -25.15 66.31 75.98
CA THR A 513 -24.39 65.77 74.83
C THR A 513 -25.25 65.80 73.56
N HIS A 514 -24.71 66.39 72.50
CA HIS A 514 -25.23 66.33 71.14
C HIS A 514 -24.45 65.30 70.31
N THR A 515 -25.12 64.75 69.29
CA THR A 515 -24.55 63.77 68.37
C THR A 515 -24.51 64.38 66.97
N ALA A 516 -23.38 64.96 66.60
CA ALA A 516 -23.19 65.55 65.29
C ALA A 516 -22.95 64.47 64.22
N THR A 517 -23.70 64.56 63.13
CA THR A 517 -23.76 63.57 62.03
C THR A 517 -22.73 63.80 60.93
N ASN A 518 -22.01 64.93 61.00
CA ASN A 518 -21.01 65.36 60.04
C ASN A 518 -20.01 66.30 60.72
N LEU A 519 -18.85 66.49 60.08
CA LEU A 519 -17.74 67.25 60.67
C LEU A 519 -18.05 68.76 60.81
N GLY A 520 -18.86 69.32 59.90
CA GLY A 520 -19.26 70.74 59.96
C GLY A 520 -20.13 71.03 61.18
N GLU A 521 -21.13 70.19 61.42
CA GLU A 521 -21.99 70.23 62.61
C GLU A 521 -21.19 70.05 63.91
N ALA A 522 -20.23 69.11 63.93
CA ALA A 522 -19.38 68.88 65.09
C ALA A 522 -18.47 70.09 65.41
N ILE A 523 -17.93 70.76 64.38
CA ILE A 523 -17.11 71.96 64.53
C ILE A 523 -17.99 73.15 64.96
N ALA A 524 -19.17 73.34 64.38
CA ALA A 524 -20.10 74.41 64.77
C ALA A 524 -20.48 74.33 66.25
N HIS A 525 -20.87 73.15 66.75
CA HIS A 525 -21.14 72.95 68.18
C HIS A 525 -19.91 73.21 69.07
N ILE A 526 -18.68 73.03 68.58
CA ILE A 526 -17.46 73.39 69.33
C ILE A 526 -17.27 74.91 69.34
N ASP A 527 -17.49 75.59 68.21
CA ASP A 527 -17.37 77.04 68.07
C ASP A 527 -18.42 77.78 68.93
N ASP A 528 -19.69 77.34 68.89
CA ASP A 528 -20.78 77.88 69.73
C ASP A 528 -20.45 77.82 71.23
N ARG A 529 -19.83 76.72 71.70
CA ARG A 529 -19.37 76.61 73.09
C ARG A 529 -18.22 77.53 73.42
N VAL A 530 -17.32 77.78 72.46
CA VAL A 530 -16.18 78.69 72.64
C VAL A 530 -16.68 80.14 72.67
N ALA A 531 -17.69 80.47 71.84
CA ALA A 531 -18.39 81.76 71.88
C ALA A 531 -19.17 81.96 73.19
N ASP A 532 -19.91 80.95 73.66
CA ASP A 532 -20.57 80.95 74.97
C ASP A 532 -19.58 81.07 76.13
N SER A 533 -18.48 80.31 76.10
CA SER A 533 -17.41 80.39 77.10
C SER A 533 -16.74 81.77 77.12
N SER A 534 -16.49 82.34 75.94
CA SER A 534 -15.97 83.70 75.78
C SER A 534 -16.95 84.73 76.38
N THR A 535 -18.25 84.58 76.09
CA THR A 535 -19.32 85.43 76.66
C THR A 535 -19.34 85.33 78.19
N LYS A 536 -19.36 84.13 78.76
CA LYS A 536 -19.33 83.90 80.22
C LYS A 536 -18.06 84.44 80.89
N ILE A 537 -16.92 84.42 80.20
CA ILE A 537 -15.66 85.03 80.67
C ILE A 537 -15.74 86.56 80.65
N ASN A 538 -16.30 87.14 79.58
CA ASN A 538 -16.52 88.59 79.49
C ASN A 538 -17.54 89.08 80.54
N ASP A 539 -18.61 88.31 80.79
CA ASP A 539 -19.58 88.60 81.85
C ASP A 539 -18.93 88.58 83.24
N LEU A 540 -18.04 87.62 83.52
CA LEU A 540 -17.28 87.58 84.77
C LEU A 540 -16.31 88.76 84.89
N ASP A 541 -15.57 89.10 83.83
CA ASP A 541 -14.68 90.26 83.79
C ASP A 541 -15.46 91.57 84.01
N GLN A 542 -16.63 91.72 83.40
CA GLN A 542 -17.50 92.88 83.59
C GLN A 542 -18.12 92.93 85.00
N GLN A 543 -18.63 91.82 85.52
CA GLN A 543 -19.14 91.73 86.91
C GLN A 543 -18.06 92.02 87.96
N ILE A 544 -16.78 91.74 87.67
CA ILE A 544 -15.65 92.08 88.53
C ILE A 544 -15.33 93.58 88.44
N LYS A 545 -15.34 94.17 87.24
CA LYS A 545 -15.13 95.63 87.04
C LYS A 545 -16.20 96.47 87.71
N ASP A 546 -17.46 96.07 87.58
CA ASP A 546 -18.62 96.78 88.14
C ASP A 546 -18.83 96.47 89.63
N GLY A 547 -18.00 95.61 90.23
CA GLY A 547 -18.14 95.21 91.64
C GLY A 547 -19.42 94.43 91.95
N ALA A 548 -20.09 93.85 90.95
CA ALA A 548 -21.31 93.07 91.12
C ALA A 548 -21.04 91.69 91.77
N VAL A 549 -19.87 91.11 91.50
CA VAL A 549 -19.43 89.82 92.07
C VAL A 549 -18.15 89.98 92.90
N GLY A 550 -18.17 89.51 94.15
CA GLY A 550 -17.02 89.60 95.06
C GLY A 550 -17.38 89.66 96.54
N LEU A 551 -16.37 89.92 97.37
CA LEU A 551 -16.50 90.23 98.81
C LEU A 551 -16.53 91.74 99.09
N VAL A 552 -16.09 92.57 98.17
CA VAL A 552 -16.37 94.01 98.16
C VAL A 552 -17.27 94.24 96.97
N LYS A 553 -18.44 94.85 97.19
CA LYS A 553 -19.42 95.10 96.15
C LYS A 553 -19.87 96.54 96.17
N GLN A 554 -20.03 97.14 95.01
CA GLN A 554 -20.77 98.39 94.89
C GLN A 554 -22.25 98.09 94.63
N ASP A 555 -23.14 98.64 95.43
CA ASP A 555 -24.55 98.69 95.05
C ASP A 555 -24.71 99.67 93.88
N ALA A 556 -25.18 99.18 92.73
CA ALA A 556 -25.25 99.96 91.50
C ALA A 556 -26.38 101.03 91.50
N ALA A 557 -27.29 101.00 92.49
CA ALA A 557 -28.40 101.95 92.61
C ALA A 557 -28.14 103.05 93.64
N THR A 558 -27.44 102.76 94.75
CA THR A 558 -27.05 103.77 95.75
C THR A 558 -25.61 104.27 95.59
N GLY A 559 -24.75 103.48 94.93
CA GLY A 559 -23.31 103.71 94.87
C GLY A 559 -22.55 103.24 96.12
N ASP A 560 -23.22 102.68 97.13
CA ASP A 560 -22.60 102.26 98.38
C ASP A 560 -21.64 101.08 98.16
N ILE A 561 -20.37 101.27 98.52
CA ILE A 561 -19.39 100.18 98.54
C ILE A 561 -19.54 99.39 99.84
N THR A 562 -20.24 98.27 99.77
CA THR A 562 -20.41 97.34 100.88
C THR A 562 -19.27 96.32 100.94
N VAL A 563 -18.85 95.98 102.15
CA VAL A 563 -17.89 94.90 102.39
C VAL A 563 -18.65 93.71 102.97
N ALA A 564 -18.75 92.66 102.19
CA ALA A 564 -19.27 91.34 102.54
C ALA A 564 -20.73 91.32 103.07
N ALA A 565 -21.59 92.27 102.67
CA ALA A 565 -22.98 92.35 103.13
C ALA A 565 -23.78 91.02 102.96
N ASP A 566 -23.55 90.30 101.84
CA ASP A 566 -24.16 88.99 101.55
C ASP A 566 -23.53 87.80 102.33
N LYS A 567 -22.71 88.06 103.36
CA LYS A 567 -21.93 87.05 104.10
C LYS A 567 -21.96 87.33 105.60
N GLY A 568 -22.29 86.32 106.39
CA GLY A 568 -22.40 86.47 107.85
C GLY A 568 -21.04 86.68 108.54
N GLY A 569 -20.98 87.66 109.45
CA GLY A 569 -19.83 87.91 110.33
C GLY A 569 -20.06 89.13 111.22
N ALA A 570 -19.52 89.12 112.44
CA ALA A 570 -19.72 90.21 113.42
C ALA A 570 -18.60 91.26 113.43
N THR A 571 -17.49 91.03 112.73
CA THR A 571 -16.29 91.88 112.73
C THR A 571 -15.62 91.88 111.37
N VAL A 572 -15.37 93.07 110.81
CA VAL A 572 -14.48 93.26 109.66
C VAL A 572 -13.07 93.54 110.20
N ASN A 573 -12.12 92.64 109.93
CA ASN A 573 -10.74 92.78 110.39
C ASN A 573 -9.86 93.35 109.27
N PHE A 574 -9.39 94.59 109.44
CA PHE A 574 -8.52 95.27 108.48
C PHE A 574 -7.01 95.04 108.71
N ALA A 575 -6.62 94.20 109.67
CA ALA A 575 -5.20 93.87 109.89
C ALA A 575 -4.59 93.18 108.66
N GLY A 576 -3.42 93.67 108.23
CA GLY A 576 -2.61 93.00 107.21
C GLY A 576 -1.61 92.02 107.83
N THR A 577 -0.84 91.35 106.96
CA THR A 577 0.27 90.48 107.37
C THR A 577 1.42 91.20 108.08
N GLN A 578 1.41 92.54 108.10
CA GLN A 578 2.33 93.39 108.88
C GLN A 578 1.67 94.05 110.11
N GLY A 579 0.47 93.60 110.51
CA GLY A 579 -0.26 94.11 111.68
C GLY A 579 -1.42 95.05 111.33
N ALA A 580 -1.88 95.82 112.32
CA ALA A 580 -3.00 96.74 112.17
C ALA A 580 -2.72 97.84 111.14
N ARG A 581 -3.67 98.10 110.24
CA ARG A 581 -3.60 99.17 109.24
C ARG A 581 -4.28 100.43 109.76
N THR A 582 -3.79 101.59 109.35
CA THR A 582 -4.56 102.84 109.39
C THR A 582 -5.68 102.76 108.35
N LEU A 583 -6.93 102.92 108.78
CA LEU A 583 -8.07 103.12 107.88
C LEU A 583 -8.23 104.63 107.66
N ASP A 584 -7.77 105.10 106.51
CA ASP A 584 -7.75 106.52 106.11
C ASP A 584 -8.88 106.82 105.11
N GLY A 585 -9.15 108.10 104.86
CA GLY A 585 -10.25 108.56 103.99
C GLY A 585 -11.64 108.52 104.66
N ILE A 586 -11.74 108.16 105.94
CA ILE A 586 -13.00 108.17 106.68
C ILE A 586 -13.46 109.62 106.92
N ALA A 587 -14.62 109.97 106.39
CA ALA A 587 -15.30 111.24 106.69
C ALA A 587 -15.59 111.39 108.20
N ALA A 588 -15.83 112.61 108.67
CA ALA A 588 -16.08 112.89 110.07
C ALA A 588 -17.45 112.34 110.53
N GLY A 589 -17.46 111.11 111.09
CA GLY A 589 -18.68 110.42 111.52
C GLY A 589 -19.41 111.15 112.66
N ALA A 590 -20.73 111.31 112.56
CA ALA A 590 -21.50 112.15 113.48
C ALA A 590 -21.35 111.70 114.94
N VAL A 591 -21.03 112.63 115.86
CA VAL A 591 -20.74 112.33 117.27
C VAL A 591 -21.98 112.57 118.14
N HIS A 592 -22.80 111.54 118.29
CA HIS A 592 -23.94 111.49 119.22
C HIS A 592 -24.13 110.07 119.76
N ALA A 593 -24.84 109.93 120.89
CA ALA A 593 -24.94 108.68 121.67
C ALA A 593 -25.55 107.46 120.94
N THR A 594 -26.08 107.64 119.74
CA THR A 594 -26.70 106.59 118.90
C THR A 594 -25.96 106.36 117.57
N SER A 595 -24.88 107.09 117.30
CA SER A 595 -24.13 106.96 116.04
C SER A 595 -23.42 105.62 115.93
N ARG A 596 -23.39 105.09 114.71
CA ARG A 596 -22.63 103.87 114.33
C ARG A 596 -21.58 104.15 113.24
N GLN A 597 -21.35 105.43 112.92
CA GLN A 597 -20.30 105.83 112.00
C GLN A 597 -18.94 105.79 112.72
N ALA A 598 -17.88 105.44 111.99
CA ALA A 598 -16.53 105.53 112.52
C ALA A 598 -16.13 107.00 112.69
N VAL A 599 -15.71 107.37 113.91
CA VAL A 599 -15.14 108.71 114.18
C VAL A 599 -13.69 108.75 113.72
N ASN A 600 -13.28 109.85 113.09
CA ASN A 600 -11.92 110.02 112.59
C ASN A 600 -11.02 110.83 113.57
N GLY A 601 -9.71 110.80 113.33
CA GLY A 601 -8.72 111.38 114.25
C GLY A 601 -8.88 112.90 114.50
N ALA A 602 -9.40 113.66 113.52
CA ALA A 602 -9.63 115.09 113.67
C ALA A 602 -10.73 115.40 114.71
N GLN A 603 -11.74 114.55 114.80
CA GLN A 603 -12.85 114.71 115.74
C GLN A 603 -12.42 114.45 117.19
N LEU A 604 -11.56 113.46 117.41
CA LEU A 604 -11.01 113.17 118.74
C LEU A 604 -10.09 114.29 119.23
N HIS A 605 -9.33 114.92 118.33
CA HIS A 605 -8.41 116.01 118.67
C HIS A 605 -9.12 117.27 119.19
N ALA A 606 -10.36 117.54 118.76
CA ALA A 606 -11.11 118.75 119.10
C ALA A 606 -11.61 118.83 120.57
N THR A 607 -11.31 117.84 121.42
CA THR A 607 -11.93 117.68 122.75
C THR A 607 -11.03 118.06 123.95
N MET A 608 -9.94 118.80 123.73
CA MET A 608 -8.98 119.18 124.78
C MET A 608 -8.97 120.69 125.10
N PRO A 609 -9.15 121.13 126.37
CA PRO A 609 -9.33 122.55 126.73
C PRO A 609 -8.03 123.29 127.14
N VAL A 610 -8.13 124.62 127.17
CA VAL A 610 -7.05 125.58 127.55
C VAL A 610 -7.27 126.11 128.98
N HIS A 611 -6.19 126.37 129.74
CA HIS A 611 -6.23 126.93 131.10
C HIS A 611 -5.18 128.03 131.33
N GLY A 612 -5.44 128.97 132.25
CA GLY A 612 -4.46 129.97 132.71
C GLY A 612 -4.90 130.82 133.92
N SER A 613 -3.95 131.59 134.45
CA SER A 613 -4.05 132.67 135.46
C SER A 613 -4.23 132.32 136.96
N PRO A 614 -3.70 133.16 137.89
CA PRO A 614 -3.78 133.03 139.36
C PRO A 614 -4.85 133.99 139.97
N PRO A 615 -4.98 134.20 141.31
CA PRO A 615 -4.37 133.54 142.49
C PRO A 615 -5.41 133.03 143.53
N GLY A 616 -4.96 132.57 144.71
CA GLY A 616 -5.70 132.83 145.97
C GLY A 616 -6.38 131.65 146.71
N ARG A 617 -5.66 131.10 147.70
CA ARG A 617 -6.09 130.55 149.02
C ARG A 617 -7.46 129.85 149.22
N TRP A 618 -7.39 128.65 149.84
CA TRP A 618 -8.24 128.15 150.97
C TRP A 618 -9.75 127.94 150.67
N CYS A 619 -10.49 126.93 151.14
CA CYS A 619 -10.32 125.78 152.05
C CYS A 619 -11.62 124.89 151.94
N HIS A 620 -11.89 123.78 152.63
CA HIS A 620 -11.20 122.98 153.66
C HIS A 620 -11.78 121.55 153.76
N GLY A 621 -10.93 120.55 154.05
CA GLY A 621 -11.28 119.33 154.83
C GLY A 621 -12.11 118.23 154.13
N GLY A 622 -12.05 116.97 154.56
CA GLY A 622 -11.27 116.30 155.63
C GLY A 622 -11.73 114.82 155.76
N ARG A 623 -11.15 113.92 156.56
CA ARG A 623 -10.01 113.94 157.52
C ARG A 623 -9.62 112.50 157.91
N ARG A 624 -8.31 112.18 158.01
CA ARG A 624 -7.71 111.03 158.77
C ARG A 624 -8.11 109.62 158.26
N TRP A 625 -7.39 108.53 158.49
CA TRP A 625 -6.24 108.16 159.34
C TRP A 625 -5.11 107.55 158.47
N GLN A 626 -3.90 107.17 158.87
CA GLN A 626 -2.90 107.43 159.94
C GLN A 626 -1.92 106.20 159.90
N HIS A 627 -0.68 106.31 160.41
CA HIS A 627 0.40 105.28 160.38
C HIS A 627 1.11 105.11 159.00
N LEU A 628 2.44 105.12 158.88
CA LEU A 628 3.53 104.28 159.45
C LEU A 628 3.52 102.82 158.91
N CYS A 629 4.63 102.17 158.51
CA CYS A 629 6.01 102.61 158.21
C CYS A 629 6.83 101.44 157.56
N THR A 630 8.12 101.66 157.25
CA THR A 630 9.19 100.66 156.98
C THR A 630 9.33 100.09 155.54
N GLU A 631 10.44 99.37 155.30
CA GLU A 631 10.99 98.76 154.08
C GLU A 631 11.25 99.68 152.86
N LEU A 632 12.49 100.12 152.56
CA LEU A 632 13.71 99.42 152.08
C LEU A 632 13.62 98.95 150.60
N TYR A 633 14.39 99.39 149.58
CA TYR A 633 15.68 100.11 149.37
C TYR A 633 16.89 99.20 149.02
N ARG A 634 17.48 99.42 147.82
CA ARG A 634 18.57 98.66 147.14
C ARG A 634 18.11 97.28 146.59
N ARG A 635 18.66 96.70 145.51
CA ARG A 635 19.85 96.99 144.63
C ARG A 635 19.37 97.07 143.16
N ARG A 636 20.00 97.74 142.16
CA ARG A 636 21.42 98.02 141.78
C ARG A 636 22.13 96.81 141.12
N GLN A 637 22.74 97.06 139.93
CA GLN A 637 23.56 96.14 139.10
C GLN A 637 22.80 95.00 138.37
N ASP A 638 23.25 94.45 137.23
CA ASP A 638 24.28 94.80 136.21
C ASP A 638 24.09 93.86 134.98
N ARG A 639 24.75 94.14 133.84
CA ARG A 639 25.00 93.24 132.67
C ARG A 639 23.83 92.92 131.72
N GLN A 640 24.09 92.55 130.46
CA GLN A 640 25.13 92.97 129.47
C GLN A 640 24.49 92.79 128.07
N GLN A 641 24.71 93.65 127.07
CA GLN A 641 25.92 93.82 126.24
C GLN A 641 26.29 92.58 125.37
N ARG A 642 26.38 92.78 124.04
CA ARG A 642 27.10 91.96 123.02
C ARG A 642 26.51 90.55 122.73
N ARG A 643 26.71 89.90 121.58
CA ARG A 643 27.52 90.04 120.31
C ARG A 643 26.61 89.52 119.15
N ARG A 644 26.85 89.65 117.83
CA ARG A 644 27.77 90.32 116.86
C ARG A 644 27.02 90.30 115.50
N CYS A 645 27.17 91.22 114.54
CA CYS A 645 28.31 91.45 113.61
C CYS A 645 28.76 90.21 112.82
N VAL A 646 29.32 90.42 111.61
CA VAL A 646 29.68 89.42 110.57
C VAL A 646 28.46 88.96 109.75
N ASP A 647 28.44 88.91 108.41
CA ASP A 647 29.15 89.57 107.27
C ASP A 647 28.41 89.07 105.99
N ARG A 648 28.55 89.52 104.72
CA ARG A 648 29.32 90.57 103.99
C ARG A 648 28.67 90.74 102.59
N TYR A 649 28.97 91.86 101.89
CA TYR A 649 29.04 91.98 100.40
C TYR A 649 27.69 91.77 99.62
N ARG A 650 27.21 92.60 98.67
CA ARG A 650 27.80 93.52 97.66
C ARG A 650 28.62 92.77 96.58
N PRO A 651 28.53 93.05 95.26
CA PRO A 651 27.89 94.18 94.56
C PRO A 651 26.66 93.75 93.70
N ALA A 652 25.84 94.65 93.15
CA ALA A 652 25.98 95.39 91.87
C ALA A 652 26.36 94.49 90.67
N HIS A 653 25.85 94.74 89.46
CA HIS A 653 25.96 96.00 88.72
C HIS A 653 24.85 96.15 87.64
N LEU A 654 24.73 97.38 87.12
CA LEU A 654 24.54 97.77 85.68
C LEU A 654 23.57 96.94 84.80
N ALA A 655 22.84 97.46 83.82
CA ALA A 655 22.65 98.76 83.18
C ALA A 655 21.78 98.40 81.92
N GLU A 656 20.80 99.19 81.50
CA GLU A 656 20.95 100.33 80.57
C GLU A 656 21.21 99.92 79.11
N ARG A 657 20.52 100.59 78.17
CA ARG A 657 20.86 100.66 76.72
C ARG A 657 20.80 99.33 75.94
N GLN A 658 20.77 99.32 74.60
CA GLN A 658 20.14 100.21 73.61
C GLN A 658 20.12 99.45 72.24
N ARG A 659 19.49 100.04 71.20
CA ARG A 659 19.91 99.92 69.77
C ARG A 659 20.12 98.51 69.20
N HIS A 660 19.26 98.04 68.31
CA HIS A 660 19.34 98.25 66.85
C HIS A 660 19.82 96.99 66.10
N GLN A 661 19.32 96.84 64.87
CA GLN A 661 20.02 96.32 63.68
C GLN A 661 20.52 94.86 63.62
N ARG A 662 20.20 94.28 62.46
CA ARG A 662 20.92 93.27 61.67
C ARG A 662 22.46 93.38 61.80
N PRO A 663 23.25 92.29 61.71
CA PRO A 663 23.43 91.51 60.46
C PRO A 663 22.96 90.04 60.59
N GLU A 664 22.78 89.19 59.56
CA GLU A 664 23.34 89.07 58.19
C GLU A 664 24.69 88.31 58.09
N GLU A 665 24.75 87.31 57.18
CA GLU A 665 25.92 86.66 56.56
C GLU A 665 26.86 85.67 57.34
N ARG A 666 26.82 84.38 56.90
CA ARG A 666 27.95 83.56 56.34
C ARG A 666 29.12 83.10 57.26
N PRO A 667 30.19 82.40 56.76
CA PRO A 667 30.37 81.58 55.53
C PRO A 667 30.92 80.14 55.78
N GLY A 668 30.91 79.30 54.73
CA GLY A 668 31.42 77.91 54.73
C GLY A 668 32.93 77.67 54.47
N ARG A 669 33.22 76.62 53.65
CA ARG A 669 34.49 75.86 53.49
C ARG A 669 34.70 74.80 54.59
N CYS A 670 35.20 73.57 54.37
CA CYS A 670 36.07 72.92 53.36
C CYS A 670 37.58 72.90 53.67
N GLU A 671 38.03 71.95 54.50
CA GLU A 671 39.39 71.35 54.48
C GLU A 671 39.31 70.00 55.25
N ARG A 672 39.44 68.83 54.59
CA ARG A 672 40.60 67.89 54.54
C ARG A 672 41.15 67.27 55.85
N GLN A 673 41.22 65.93 55.82
CA GLN A 673 42.38 65.07 56.19
C GLN A 673 42.87 65.06 57.66
N HIS A 674 43.48 64.01 58.22
CA HIS A 674 43.80 62.63 57.77
C HIS A 674 43.48 61.66 58.95
N GLY A 675 43.10 60.39 58.75
CA GLY A 675 44.00 59.27 58.41
C GLY A 675 44.57 58.62 59.68
N ARG A 676 44.73 57.30 59.82
CA ARG A 676 44.63 56.14 58.89
C ARG A 676 43.95 54.99 59.71
N HIS A 677 43.78 53.71 59.34
CA HIS A 677 44.16 52.82 58.22
C HIS A 677 43.24 51.55 58.33
N GLN A 678 43.27 50.44 57.57
CA GLN A 678 44.13 49.87 56.52
C GLN A 678 43.31 49.25 55.35
N ARG A 679 44.01 49.00 54.23
CA ARG A 679 43.97 47.85 53.28
C ARG A 679 42.66 47.01 53.19
N SER A 680 41.86 46.94 52.09
CA SER A 680 42.04 47.15 50.61
C SER A 680 42.70 45.98 49.83
N PRO A 681 42.54 45.84 48.47
CA PRO A 681 41.34 46.00 47.59
C PRO A 681 41.33 45.12 46.27
N ARG A 682 40.42 45.43 45.30
CA ARG A 682 40.50 45.25 43.81
C ARG A 682 40.26 43.88 43.13
N TRP A 683 39.92 43.77 41.83
CA TRP A 683 39.03 44.51 40.86
C TRP A 683 39.06 43.76 39.47
N HIS A 684 38.03 43.94 38.61
CA HIS A 684 37.97 43.73 37.13
C HIS A 684 38.02 42.34 36.39
N ARG A 685 36.97 42.12 35.56
CA ARG A 685 36.88 41.59 34.16
C ARG A 685 38.02 40.71 33.54
N GLN A 686 37.64 39.59 32.90
CA GLN A 686 37.47 39.45 31.43
C GLN A 686 36.87 38.09 30.97
N HIS A 687 36.68 37.88 29.65
CA HIS A 687 35.89 36.80 29.02
C HIS A 687 36.66 35.48 28.75
N ARG A 688 35.94 34.34 28.64
CA ARG A 688 35.88 33.50 27.40
C ARG A 688 34.77 32.40 27.46
N ARG A 689 34.46 31.84 26.29
CA ARG A 689 33.51 30.75 25.93
C ARG A 689 34.33 29.53 25.39
N PRO A 690 33.76 28.36 25.02
CA PRO A 690 32.53 27.64 25.45
C PRO A 690 32.77 26.10 25.70
N ALA A 691 31.68 25.30 25.66
CA ALA A 691 31.54 23.81 25.71
C ALA A 691 31.23 23.20 27.09
N GLY A 692 30.47 22.08 27.20
CA GLY A 692 29.69 21.34 26.19
C GLY A 692 29.29 19.92 26.65
N ARG A 693 28.12 19.41 26.22
CA ARG A 693 27.46 18.13 26.66
C ARG A 693 27.00 18.18 28.15
N ALA A 694 26.13 17.30 28.66
CA ALA A 694 25.51 16.07 28.12
C ALA A 694 24.12 15.79 28.77
N LEU A 695 23.24 15.06 28.04
CA LEU A 695 22.33 13.96 28.47
C LEU A 695 21.46 14.11 29.75
N HIS A 696 20.21 13.62 29.83
CA HIS A 696 19.33 12.98 28.84
C HIS A 696 17.86 13.15 29.26
N SER A 697 16.94 13.27 28.30
CA SER A 697 15.49 13.11 28.51
C SER A 697 15.04 11.71 28.08
N ALA A 698 13.89 11.25 28.59
CA ALA A 698 13.29 9.95 28.26
C ALA A 698 11.86 10.12 27.72
N GLY A 699 11.41 9.19 26.87
CA GLY A 699 10.01 9.05 26.46
C GLY A 699 9.70 9.35 24.98
N VAL A 700 10.08 8.44 24.07
CA VAL A 700 9.63 8.44 22.66
C VAL A 700 9.33 7.02 22.19
N HIS A 701 8.09 6.78 21.72
CA HIS A 701 7.64 5.62 20.93
C HIS A 701 7.91 5.86 19.43
N PRO A 702 7.73 4.89 18.49
CA PRO A 702 7.35 3.48 18.63
C PRO A 702 8.33 2.50 17.91
N LEU A 703 7.97 1.21 17.81
CA LEU A 703 8.55 0.25 16.85
C LEU A 703 7.46 -0.59 16.15
N ARG A 704 7.68 -0.89 14.86
CA ARG A 704 6.87 -1.81 14.05
C ARG A 704 7.53 -3.21 14.00
N ARG A 705 6.75 -4.30 14.09
CA ARG A 705 6.45 -5.21 12.95
C ARG A 705 5.84 -6.58 13.32
N GLN A 706 4.87 -6.98 12.49
CA GLN A 706 4.61 -8.32 11.92
C GLN A 706 4.05 -9.50 12.74
N LEU A 707 2.97 -10.05 12.17
CA LEU A 707 2.61 -11.47 11.99
C LEU A 707 2.20 -12.31 13.22
N ARG A 708 0.89 -12.52 13.34
CA ARG A 708 0.24 -13.66 12.66
C ARG A 708 -1.04 -13.21 11.97
#